data_AF-A0A7S1JE17-F1
#
_entry.id   AF-A0A7S1JE17-F1
#
_cell.length_a   1.000
_cell.length_b   1.000
_cell.length_c   1.000
_cell.angle_alpha   90.00
_cell.angle_beta   90.00
_cell.angle_gamma   90.00
#
_symmetry.space_group_name_H-M   'P 1'
#
loop_
_entity.id
_entity.type
_entity.pdbx_description
1 polymer ?
#
loop_
_entity_poly.entity_id
_entity_poly.type
_entity_poly.pdbx_seq_one_letter_code
_entity_poly.pdbx_strand_id
1 'polypeptide(L)'
;ELPGYHFDRQRYWLKVSHQTLGGSGLSRPRLHPLLGSRLATAGRDDTFESQLSIEAVSFLQGHMVFQQIVFPNTAYLELAFAASKHTPALRDVQCSLQDVAIHAPLVLDGSGSSTTLQTVVESSDSGLCFKIYALLDSDPKKSGWQLHMSGAFAVDSDGGSTLDLPAVRRRMKGERDVEVEYEKLRESGLEYSGVFVGLEEAWYGDDEALGRICLPSSQEDDSYHVHPALLDACTHVCAVALGSVEGMVFLPFSMERVWLGGASSSAEVWSHVTIRRRERDLVYCDVTVTGSDGQPVAELSGFALKHAPMHTFLRQLDSRQSQHSSHETTTFEMVWTSRDFCGTDAECRTQRVVLVTGGLGAVDESFCSLVRATGWRCSAAAAPNDNSRDGVAASIAAASQEIGGMDDVVFSHHSLDGSEDDHGCGMLLHAVQAILQHQWQCRLWVVTRMGQAVDSWCSDVDVRCGPLIGLARVVAQEHPELGCRLVDVGPEDGLDALLQEMTSLDDHETQVAWRDGMRYAARLEYSHKVSTSVPAGLWQLEAQRPGDLGSLAYVQQHTVELGRSDVQISVEAVGLKGSDLLWALGVDGNTGMLLHECAGIVVEVGDTVGRVAVGDHVMALCGKATSNTMVVCESRTVRTPAHVTFEEAAALPIACVSASHCLFELCGVKECGTKCRDTCVCACIL
;
A
#
# COMPACT_ATOMS: atom_id res chain seq x y z
N GLU A 1 23.57 4.02 54.65
CA GLU A 1 22.58 4.74 53.81
C GLU A 1 21.21 4.58 54.43
N LEU A 2 20.48 5.67 54.69
CA LEU A 2 19.11 5.59 55.17
C LEU A 2 18.17 5.52 53.96
N PRO A 3 17.11 4.69 54.00
CA PRO A 3 16.17 4.62 52.88
C PRO A 3 15.45 5.97 52.73
N GLY A 4 15.34 6.44 51.49
CA GLY A 4 14.65 7.68 51.15
C GLY A 4 13.16 7.63 51.49
N TYR A 5 12.56 8.81 51.65
CA TYR A 5 11.14 8.99 51.93
C TYR A 5 10.26 8.30 50.86
N HIS A 6 9.37 7.40 51.28
CA HIS A 6 8.42 6.74 50.39
C HIS A 6 7.31 7.72 50.00
N PHE A 7 7.41 8.28 48.79
CA PHE A 7 6.30 8.99 48.18
C PHE A 7 5.13 8.02 47.96
N ASP A 8 3.95 8.38 48.45
CA ASP A 8 2.71 7.72 48.07
C ASP A 8 2.49 7.98 46.57
N ARG A 9 2.56 6.93 45.74
CA ARG A 9 2.60 7.04 44.27
C ARG A 9 1.21 7.29 43.68
N GLN A 10 0.45 8.20 44.25
CA GLN A 10 -0.82 8.65 43.70
C GLN A 10 -0.58 9.77 42.68
N ARG A 11 -1.11 9.59 41.45
CA ARG A 11 -1.04 10.57 40.38
C ARG A 11 -2.02 11.73 40.67
N TYR A 12 -1.49 12.90 41.03
CA TYR A 12 -2.25 14.15 41.18
C TYR A 12 -1.99 15.11 39.99
N TRP A 13 -2.25 14.65 38.77
CA TRP A 13 -2.32 15.54 37.61
C TRP A 13 -3.74 16.07 37.47
N LEU A 14 -3.88 17.36 37.12
CA LEU A 14 -5.15 17.88 36.61
C LEU A 14 -5.54 17.04 35.40
N LYS A 15 -6.65 16.31 35.48
CA LYS A 15 -7.30 15.69 34.31
C LYS A 15 -7.84 16.83 33.46
N VAL A 16 -6.97 17.41 32.65
CA VAL A 16 -7.41 18.26 31.55
C VAL A 16 -8.02 17.28 30.55
N SER A 17 -9.35 17.19 30.53
CA SER A 17 -10.02 16.65 29.36
C SER A 17 -9.52 17.48 28.18
N HIS A 18 -8.94 16.85 27.17
CA HIS A 18 -8.63 17.49 25.89
C HIS A 18 -9.95 17.86 25.18
N GLN A 19 -10.78 18.69 25.82
CA GLN A 19 -11.76 19.50 25.14
C GLN A 19 -10.99 20.66 24.52
N THR A 20 -10.81 20.58 23.20
CA THR A 20 -10.60 21.70 22.29
C THR A 20 -9.45 22.65 22.61
N LEU A 21 -8.25 22.33 22.09
CA LEU A 21 -7.30 23.34 21.61
C LEU A 21 -7.50 23.51 20.10
N GLY A 22 -8.64 24.07 19.74
CA GLY A 22 -8.95 24.56 18.41
C GLY A 22 -9.86 25.79 18.56
N GLY A 23 -9.30 26.96 18.31
CA GLY A 23 -9.97 28.26 18.09
C GLY A 23 -11.30 28.57 18.80
N SER A 24 -11.27 29.48 19.77
CA SER A 24 -12.33 30.42 20.16
C SER A 24 -13.75 30.24 19.56
N GLY A 25 -14.70 29.80 20.40
CA GLY A 25 -16.10 30.24 20.37
C GLY A 25 -17.12 29.29 19.74
N LEU A 26 -17.99 28.72 20.59
CA LEU A 26 -19.13 27.81 20.33
C LEU A 26 -18.80 26.31 20.35
N SER A 27 -18.93 25.69 21.53
CA SER A 27 -19.01 24.23 21.66
C SER A 27 -20.24 23.74 20.89
N ARG A 28 -20.03 23.00 19.80
CA ARG A 28 -21.13 22.47 18.96
C ARG A 28 -21.81 21.32 19.68
N PRO A 29 -23.15 21.21 19.64
CA PRO A 29 -23.84 20.10 20.26
C PRO A 29 -23.43 18.79 19.59
N ARG A 30 -23.02 17.81 20.41
CA ARG A 30 -22.79 16.43 19.97
C ARG A 30 -24.15 15.81 19.67
N LEU A 31 -24.31 15.31 18.45
CA LEU A 31 -25.57 14.76 17.92
C LEU A 31 -25.70 13.26 18.18
N HIS A 32 -24.59 12.52 18.09
CA HIS A 32 -24.55 11.07 18.27
C HIS A 32 -23.18 10.62 18.80
N PRO A 33 -23.07 9.53 19.59
CA PRO A 33 -21.81 9.05 20.13
C PRO A 33 -20.70 8.89 19.08
N LEU A 34 -21.00 8.28 17.94
CA LEU A 34 -20.01 8.07 16.87
C LEU A 34 -19.94 9.21 15.85
N LEU A 35 -21.08 9.84 15.51
CA LEU A 35 -21.15 10.83 14.42
C LEU A 35 -20.58 12.19 14.83
N GLY A 36 -20.53 12.46 16.14
CA GLY A 36 -20.02 13.72 16.65
C GLY A 36 -20.96 14.89 16.37
N SER A 37 -20.48 15.92 15.69
CA SER A 37 -21.20 17.18 15.47
C SER A 37 -21.27 17.55 13.99
N ARG A 38 -22.30 18.28 13.58
CA ARG A 38 -22.42 18.78 12.20
C ARG A 38 -21.45 19.93 11.96
N LEU A 39 -20.70 19.87 10.86
CA LEU A 39 -19.87 20.97 10.39
C LEU A 39 -20.70 21.98 9.60
N ALA A 40 -20.45 23.27 9.84
CA ALA A 40 -21.01 24.33 9.01
C ALA A 40 -20.14 24.47 7.74
N THR A 41 -20.53 23.81 6.67
CA THR A 41 -19.90 23.89 5.34
C THR A 41 -20.67 24.87 4.46
N ALA A 42 -19.96 25.54 3.54
CA ALA A 42 -20.59 26.42 2.55
C ALA A 42 -21.26 25.63 1.40
N GLY A 43 -20.89 24.36 1.24
CA GLY A 43 -21.46 23.44 0.26
C GLY A 43 -22.90 23.03 0.59
N ARG A 44 -23.53 22.30 -0.34
CA ARG A 44 -24.87 21.72 -0.11
C ARG A 44 -24.82 20.41 0.67
N ASP A 45 -23.61 19.90 0.92
CA ASP A 45 -23.41 18.58 1.51
C ASP A 45 -23.48 18.66 3.04
N ASP A 46 -24.12 17.66 3.62
CA ASP A 46 -24.25 17.47 5.05
C ASP A 46 -22.99 16.79 5.57
N THR A 47 -22.07 17.56 6.15
CA THR A 47 -20.83 17.03 6.72
C THR A 47 -20.90 16.97 8.23
N PHE A 48 -20.52 15.83 8.79
CA PHE A 48 -20.41 15.58 10.22
C PHE A 48 -18.99 15.19 10.56
N GLU A 49 -18.53 15.58 11.74
CA GLU A 49 -17.19 15.28 12.22
C GLU A 49 -17.23 14.76 13.66
N SER A 50 -16.43 13.73 13.91
CA SER A 50 -16.17 13.23 15.25
C SER A 50 -14.69 12.99 15.48
N GLN A 51 -14.32 13.04 16.74
CA GLN A 51 -13.02 12.61 17.23
C GLN A 51 -13.23 11.31 18.01
N LEU A 52 -12.69 10.23 17.48
CA LEU A 52 -12.76 8.90 18.06
C LEU A 52 -11.47 8.57 18.79
N SER A 53 -11.58 8.28 20.07
CA SER A 53 -10.53 7.57 20.81
C SER A 53 -11.16 6.36 21.49
N ILE A 54 -10.35 5.33 21.73
CA ILE A 54 -10.80 4.14 22.46
C ILE A 54 -11.27 4.53 23.87
N GLU A 55 -10.70 5.57 24.47
CA GLU A 55 -11.14 6.08 25.77
C GLU A 55 -12.55 6.66 25.74
N ALA A 56 -12.93 7.31 24.64
CA ALA A 56 -14.25 7.92 24.47
C ALA A 56 -15.33 6.90 24.07
N VAL A 57 -14.93 5.80 23.42
CA VAL A 57 -15.82 4.72 22.96
C VAL A 57 -15.17 3.37 23.28
N SER A 58 -15.18 3.00 24.56
CA SER A 58 -14.38 1.90 25.12
C SER A 58 -14.71 0.52 24.56
N PHE A 59 -15.93 0.31 24.06
CA PHE A 59 -16.29 -0.99 23.51
C PHE A 59 -15.46 -1.35 22.27
N LEU A 60 -14.98 -0.37 21.49
CA LEU A 60 -14.23 -0.58 20.24
C LEU A 60 -12.94 -1.40 20.44
N GLN A 61 -12.34 -1.40 21.64
CA GLN A 61 -11.15 -2.20 21.94
C GLN A 61 -11.39 -3.71 21.74
N GLY A 62 -12.66 -4.14 21.80
CA GLY A 62 -13.03 -5.54 21.73
C GLY A 62 -13.10 -6.12 20.32
N HIS A 63 -12.94 -5.31 19.28
CA HIS A 63 -12.95 -5.76 17.88
C HIS A 63 -11.53 -5.76 17.32
N MET A 64 -10.84 -6.92 17.44
CA MET A 64 -9.47 -7.07 16.94
C MET A 64 -9.40 -8.00 15.73
N VAL A 65 -8.67 -7.56 14.70
CA VAL A 65 -8.41 -8.31 13.47
C VAL A 65 -6.90 -8.34 13.25
N PHE A 66 -6.32 -9.53 13.21
CA PHE A 66 -4.88 -9.78 13.12
C PHE A 66 -4.06 -8.93 14.12
N GLN A 67 -4.48 -8.94 15.40
CA GLN A 67 -3.88 -8.19 16.52
C GLN A 67 -3.97 -6.66 16.41
N GLN A 68 -4.75 -6.13 15.46
CA GLN A 68 -5.02 -4.70 15.34
C GLN A 68 -6.42 -4.38 15.84
N ILE A 69 -6.59 -3.28 16.59
CA ILE A 69 -7.93 -2.78 16.95
C ILE A 69 -8.51 -2.13 15.71
N VAL A 70 -9.54 -2.73 15.13
CA VAL A 70 -10.10 -2.27 13.85
C VAL A 70 -11.49 -1.72 14.09
N PHE A 71 -11.78 -0.54 13.53
CA PHE A 71 -13.12 0.04 13.58
C PHE A 71 -14.09 -0.89 12.83
N PRO A 72 -15.13 -1.42 13.50
CA PRO A 72 -15.99 -2.44 12.92
C PRO A 72 -16.86 -1.86 11.80
N ASN A 73 -17.14 -2.66 10.78
CA ASN A 73 -17.94 -2.21 9.64
C ASN A 73 -19.36 -1.78 10.04
N THR A 74 -19.92 -2.42 11.06
CA THR A 74 -21.24 -2.08 11.62
C THR A 74 -21.28 -0.70 12.28
N ALA A 75 -20.14 -0.19 12.76
CA ALA A 75 -20.06 1.18 13.28
C ALA A 75 -20.07 2.23 12.15
N TYR A 76 -19.54 1.90 10.96
CA TYR A 76 -19.71 2.75 9.78
C TYR A 76 -21.16 2.78 9.30
N LEU A 77 -21.86 1.64 9.32
CA LEU A 77 -23.29 1.60 9.00
C LEU A 77 -24.08 2.51 9.95
N GLU A 78 -23.83 2.41 11.26
CA GLU A 78 -24.45 3.28 12.25
C GLU A 78 -24.14 4.77 12.01
N LEU A 79 -22.91 5.12 11.62
CA LEU A 79 -22.58 6.50 11.23
C LEU A 79 -23.45 7.02 10.08
N ALA A 80 -23.67 6.20 9.05
CA ALA A 80 -24.51 6.56 7.90
C ALA A 80 -25.98 6.74 8.31
N PHE A 81 -26.54 5.82 9.11
CA PHE A 81 -27.90 5.94 9.61
C PHE A 81 -28.07 7.13 10.57
N ALA A 82 -27.11 7.36 11.47
CA ALA A 82 -27.10 8.55 12.33
C ALA A 82 -27.08 9.84 11.49
N ALA A 83 -26.28 9.89 10.42
CA ALA A 83 -26.25 11.04 9.51
C ALA A 83 -27.60 11.27 8.81
N SER A 84 -28.30 10.19 8.44
CA SER A 84 -29.63 10.28 7.80
C SER A 84 -30.65 11.01 8.68
N LYS A 85 -30.69 10.73 10.00
CA LYS A 85 -31.56 11.42 10.97
C LYS A 85 -31.31 12.92 11.07
N HIS A 86 -30.09 13.36 10.77
CA HIS A 86 -29.72 14.78 10.83
C HIS A 86 -29.76 15.48 9.48
N THR A 87 -29.86 14.73 8.38
CA THR A 87 -29.97 15.22 7.01
C THR A 87 -31.43 15.59 6.69
N PRO A 88 -31.75 16.86 6.35
CA PRO A 88 -33.13 17.31 6.18
C PRO A 88 -33.98 16.51 5.19
N ALA A 89 -33.37 15.99 4.13
CA ALA A 89 -34.06 15.21 3.10
C ALA A 89 -34.39 13.76 3.52
N LEU A 90 -33.74 13.25 4.58
CA LEU A 90 -33.87 11.86 5.04
C LEU A 90 -34.47 11.75 6.46
N ARG A 91 -34.43 12.83 7.24
CA ARG A 91 -34.77 12.83 8.68
C ARG A 91 -36.10 12.15 9.03
N ASP A 92 -37.14 12.40 8.23
CA ASP A 92 -38.51 11.94 8.51
C ASP A 92 -38.92 10.75 7.62
N VAL A 93 -37.94 10.10 6.98
CA VAL A 93 -38.16 9.02 6.02
C VAL A 93 -37.38 7.79 6.46
N GLN A 94 -38.06 6.64 6.53
CA GLN A 94 -37.36 5.36 6.70
C GLN A 94 -36.53 5.10 5.44
N CYS A 95 -35.23 4.92 5.63
CA CYS A 95 -34.30 4.65 4.54
C CYS A 95 -33.54 3.34 4.76
N SER A 96 -33.03 2.81 3.66
CA SER A 96 -32.03 1.74 3.63
C SER A 96 -30.76 2.28 2.99
N LEU A 97 -29.63 1.65 3.29
CA LEU A 97 -28.39 1.86 2.54
C LEU A 97 -28.35 0.87 1.38
N GLN A 98 -27.92 1.30 0.22
CA GLN A 98 -27.73 0.46 -0.97
C GLN A 98 -26.29 0.57 -1.47
N ASP A 99 -25.84 -0.49 -2.14
CA ASP A 99 -24.51 -0.56 -2.77
C ASP A 99 -23.39 -0.12 -1.82
N VAL A 100 -23.42 -0.64 -0.59
CA VAL A 100 -22.45 -0.29 0.44
C VAL A 100 -21.12 -0.97 0.13
N ALA A 101 -20.10 -0.16 -0.10
CA ALA A 101 -18.75 -0.61 -0.38
C ALA A 101 -17.82 -0.29 0.79
N ILE A 102 -17.03 -1.29 1.21
CA ILE A 102 -15.95 -1.13 2.20
C ILE A 102 -14.64 -0.95 1.44
N HIS A 103 -14.05 0.22 1.55
CA HIS A 103 -12.84 0.62 0.81
C HIS A 103 -11.55 0.29 1.57
N ALA A 104 -11.58 0.44 2.89
CA ALA A 104 -10.42 0.21 3.72
C ALA A 104 -10.76 -0.01 5.20
N PRO A 105 -10.04 -0.89 5.91
CA PRO A 105 -10.11 -0.95 7.36
C PRO A 105 -9.52 0.33 7.98
N LEU A 106 -10.05 0.73 9.13
CA LEU A 106 -9.45 1.77 9.98
C LEU A 106 -8.89 1.13 11.24
N VAL A 107 -7.59 1.26 11.44
CA VAL A 107 -6.93 0.82 12.68
C VAL A 107 -6.97 1.96 13.69
N LEU A 108 -7.40 1.64 14.90
CA LEU A 108 -7.43 2.56 16.02
C LEU A 108 -6.21 2.32 16.91
N ASP A 109 -5.63 3.42 17.39
CA ASP A 109 -4.49 3.35 18.28
C ASP A 109 -4.90 2.99 19.70
N GLY A 110 -4.43 1.83 20.16
CA GLY A 110 -4.61 1.32 21.52
C GLY A 110 -4.04 2.23 22.63
N SER A 111 -3.14 3.15 22.29
CA SER A 111 -2.50 4.07 23.23
C SER A 111 -3.33 5.31 23.59
N GLY A 112 -4.49 5.49 22.94
CA GLY A 112 -5.47 6.53 23.27
C GLY A 112 -5.44 7.77 22.37
N SER A 113 -4.68 7.76 21.28
CA SER A 113 -4.73 8.87 20.31
C SER A 113 -6.11 8.98 19.65
N SER A 114 -6.48 10.22 19.32
CA SER A 114 -7.79 10.53 18.73
C SER A 114 -7.69 10.54 17.22
N THR A 115 -8.55 9.77 16.56
CA THR A 115 -8.71 9.74 15.10
C THR A 115 -9.89 10.62 14.70
N THR A 116 -9.71 11.51 13.74
CA THR A 116 -10.81 12.34 13.23
C THR A 116 -11.55 11.59 12.12
N LEU A 117 -12.87 11.44 12.24
CA LEU A 117 -13.75 10.93 11.20
C LEU A 117 -14.62 12.04 10.62
N GLN A 118 -14.88 11.96 9.32
CA GLN A 118 -15.89 12.77 8.66
C GLN A 118 -16.88 11.90 7.88
N THR A 119 -18.16 12.08 8.17
CA THR A 119 -19.27 11.51 7.39
C THR A 119 -19.85 12.62 6.52
N VAL A 120 -19.81 12.44 5.21
CA VAL A 120 -20.34 13.37 4.22
C VAL A 120 -21.56 12.74 3.57
N VAL A 121 -22.68 13.45 3.60
CA VAL A 121 -23.89 13.12 2.83
C VAL A 121 -24.04 14.14 1.72
N GLU A 122 -23.96 13.69 0.48
CA GLU A 122 -23.96 14.54 -0.71
C GLU A 122 -25.04 14.10 -1.72
N SER A 123 -25.41 15.02 -2.61
CA SER A 123 -26.32 14.71 -3.71
C SER A 123 -25.56 14.17 -4.91
N SER A 124 -26.08 13.09 -5.50
CA SER A 124 -25.60 12.47 -6.74
C SER A 124 -26.72 12.43 -7.78
N ASP A 125 -26.38 12.06 -9.02
CA ASP A 125 -27.34 11.93 -10.12
C ASP A 125 -28.45 10.90 -9.83
N SER A 126 -28.17 9.92 -8.98
CA SER A 126 -29.08 8.82 -8.61
C SER A 126 -29.77 9.00 -7.25
N GLY A 127 -29.53 10.11 -6.53
CA GLY A 127 -30.08 10.36 -5.19
C GLY A 127 -29.03 10.79 -4.18
N LEU A 128 -29.30 10.62 -2.89
CA LEU A 128 -28.34 10.95 -1.84
C LEU A 128 -27.38 9.78 -1.61
N CYS A 129 -26.10 10.09 -1.45
CA CYS A 129 -25.08 9.11 -1.10
C CYS A 129 -24.30 9.56 0.14
N PHE A 130 -23.59 8.62 0.76
CA PHE A 130 -22.71 8.90 1.88
C PHE A 130 -21.29 8.43 1.59
N LYS A 131 -20.33 9.12 2.19
CA LYS A 131 -18.91 8.77 2.22
C LYS A 131 -18.36 9.03 3.63
N ILE A 132 -17.62 8.07 4.16
CA ILE A 132 -17.01 8.16 5.49
C ILE A 132 -15.51 8.13 5.36
N TYR A 133 -14.87 9.20 5.83
CA TYR A 133 -13.44 9.40 5.79
C TYR A 133 -12.81 9.38 7.19
N ALA A 134 -11.54 8.99 7.27
CA ALA A 134 -10.71 9.18 8.44
C ALA A 134 -9.47 10.00 8.07
N LEU A 135 -9.02 10.83 9.01
CA LEU A 135 -7.77 11.56 8.89
C LEU A 135 -6.64 10.72 9.50
N LEU A 136 -5.72 10.22 8.66
CA LEU A 136 -4.67 9.29 9.08
C LEU A 136 -3.44 9.96 9.72
N ASP A 137 -3.20 11.24 9.44
CA ASP A 137 -2.11 12.02 10.03
C ASP A 137 -2.64 13.38 10.51
N SER A 138 -2.28 13.73 11.75
CA SER A 138 -2.66 15.00 12.38
C SER A 138 -1.70 16.14 12.01
N ASP A 139 -0.56 15.86 11.36
CA ASP A 139 0.32 16.89 10.79
C ASP A 139 -0.35 17.56 9.56
N PRO A 140 -0.70 18.86 9.64
CA PRO A 140 -1.37 19.59 8.56
C PRO A 140 -0.57 19.65 7.25
N LYS A 141 0.72 19.30 7.27
CA LYS A 141 1.60 19.28 6.08
C LYS A 141 1.63 17.92 5.37
N LYS A 142 1.09 16.86 5.98
CA LYS A 142 1.11 15.47 5.50
C LYS A 142 -0.28 14.81 5.47
N SER A 143 -1.32 15.54 5.85
CA SER A 143 -2.68 15.06 6.05
C SER A 143 -3.37 14.61 4.75
N GLY A 144 -3.65 13.32 4.65
CA GLY A 144 -4.54 12.73 3.65
C GLY A 144 -5.81 12.16 4.30
N TRP A 145 -6.98 12.59 3.83
CA TRP A 145 -8.25 11.93 4.16
C TRP A 145 -8.33 10.59 3.42
N GLN A 146 -8.63 9.52 4.13
CA GLN A 146 -8.85 8.20 3.54
C GLN A 146 -10.33 7.86 3.55
N LEU A 147 -10.88 7.43 2.41
CA LEU A 147 -12.23 6.88 2.32
C LEU A 147 -12.26 5.45 2.88
N HIS A 148 -13.19 5.17 3.79
CA HIS A 148 -13.36 3.84 4.41
C HIS A 148 -14.65 3.14 3.99
N MET A 149 -15.75 3.87 3.88
CA MET A 149 -17.04 3.31 3.46
C MET A 149 -17.82 4.32 2.63
N SER A 150 -18.54 3.82 1.62
CA SER A 150 -19.50 4.62 0.87
C SER A 150 -20.75 3.80 0.53
N GLY A 151 -21.83 4.47 0.16
CA GLY A 151 -23.04 3.86 -0.36
C GLY A 151 -24.09 4.90 -0.70
N ALA A 152 -25.27 4.45 -1.13
CA ALA A 152 -26.42 5.29 -1.43
C ALA A 152 -27.51 5.16 -0.37
N PHE A 153 -28.28 6.21 -0.15
CA PHE A 153 -29.54 6.13 0.60
C PHE A 153 -30.69 5.86 -0.37
N ALA A 154 -31.53 4.90 -0.03
CA ALA A 154 -32.77 4.66 -0.73
C ALA A 154 -33.95 4.80 0.24
N VAL A 155 -34.99 5.51 -0.17
CA VAL A 155 -36.26 5.54 0.55
C VAL A 155 -36.83 4.14 0.56
N ASP A 156 -37.11 3.62 1.74
CA ASP A 156 -37.52 2.24 1.90
C ASP A 156 -39.02 2.13 2.19
N SER A 157 -39.73 1.43 1.30
CA SER A 157 -41.16 1.14 1.45
C SER A 157 -41.44 -0.24 2.07
N ASP A 158 -40.50 -1.17 1.95
CA ASP A 158 -40.76 -2.59 2.15
C ASP A 158 -40.35 -3.10 3.54
N GLY A 159 -39.65 -2.28 4.33
CA GLY A 159 -39.25 -2.61 5.70
C GLY A 159 -38.26 -3.77 5.77
N GLY A 160 -38.09 -4.32 6.97
CA GLY A 160 -37.28 -5.51 7.21
C GLY A 160 -38.10 -6.80 7.24
N SER A 161 -37.44 -7.92 6.94
CA SER A 161 -38.06 -9.23 6.89
C SER A 161 -38.36 -9.80 8.29
N THR A 162 -39.58 -10.29 8.50
CA THR A 162 -39.95 -11.06 9.72
C THR A 162 -39.45 -12.50 9.65
N LEU A 163 -39.26 -13.12 10.82
CA LEU A 163 -38.74 -14.47 10.92
C LEU A 163 -39.64 -15.37 11.80
N ASP A 164 -40.09 -16.50 11.25
CA ASP A 164 -40.72 -17.59 12.03
C ASP A 164 -39.62 -18.40 12.72
N LEU A 165 -39.16 -17.90 13.88
CA LEU A 165 -38.09 -18.52 14.66
C LEU A 165 -38.35 -20.02 14.96
N PRO A 166 -39.55 -20.45 15.40
CA PRO A 166 -39.85 -21.87 15.57
C PRO A 166 -39.74 -22.71 14.30
N ALA A 167 -40.09 -22.18 13.13
CA ALA A 167 -39.93 -22.91 11.86
C ALA A 167 -38.45 -23.01 11.45
N VAL A 168 -37.68 -21.94 11.61
CA VAL A 168 -36.24 -21.91 11.33
C VAL A 168 -35.50 -22.88 12.24
N ARG A 169 -35.74 -22.82 13.55
CA ARG A 169 -35.08 -23.69 14.53
C ARG A 169 -35.36 -25.18 14.27
N ARG A 170 -36.57 -25.54 13.83
CA ARG A 170 -36.94 -26.94 13.52
C ARG A 170 -36.21 -27.52 12.31
N ARG A 171 -35.75 -26.71 11.36
CA ARG A 171 -35.05 -27.19 10.15
C ARG A 171 -33.52 -27.20 10.30
N MET A 172 -32.98 -26.60 11.36
CA MET A 172 -31.56 -26.69 11.69
C MET A 172 -31.16 -28.15 11.96
N LYS A 173 -29.94 -28.52 11.58
CA LYS A 173 -29.41 -29.88 11.71
C LYS A 173 -28.91 -30.19 13.12
N GLY A 174 -28.49 -29.18 13.86
CA GLY A 174 -28.01 -29.32 15.23
C GLY A 174 -27.41 -28.03 15.76
N GLU A 175 -26.98 -28.11 17.01
CA GLU A 175 -26.32 -27.02 17.74
C GLU A 175 -24.81 -27.02 17.49
N ARG A 176 -24.21 -25.83 17.54
CA ARG A 176 -22.76 -25.63 17.60
C ARG A 176 -22.37 -25.12 18.98
N ASP A 177 -21.21 -25.57 19.43
CA ASP A 177 -20.59 -25.03 20.63
C ASP A 177 -19.97 -23.67 20.30
N VAL A 178 -20.54 -22.62 20.87
CA VAL A 178 -20.16 -21.24 20.58
C VAL A 178 -18.73 -20.92 21.03
N GLU A 179 -18.25 -21.53 22.12
CA GLU A 179 -16.87 -21.35 22.58
C GLU A 179 -15.88 -21.90 21.54
N VAL A 180 -16.20 -23.05 20.96
CA VAL A 180 -15.42 -23.66 19.88
C VAL A 180 -15.46 -22.80 18.61
N GLU A 181 -16.59 -22.17 18.27
CA GLU A 181 -16.65 -21.29 17.10
C GLU A 181 -15.83 -20.00 17.28
N TYR A 182 -15.85 -19.38 18.48
CA TYR A 182 -14.97 -18.23 18.76
C TYR A 182 -13.49 -18.62 18.81
N GLU A 183 -13.16 -19.82 19.29
CA GLU A 183 -11.78 -20.31 19.27
C GLU A 183 -11.26 -20.45 17.83
N LYS A 184 -12.07 -20.97 16.90
CA LYS A 184 -11.68 -21.01 15.47
C LYS A 184 -11.50 -19.62 14.87
N LEU A 185 -12.39 -18.68 15.20
CA LEU A 185 -12.25 -17.29 14.76
C LEU A 185 -10.91 -16.70 15.27
N ARG A 186 -10.58 -16.95 16.54
CA ARG A 186 -9.32 -16.55 17.15
C ARG A 186 -8.10 -17.18 16.47
N GLU A 187 -8.13 -18.48 16.19
CA GLU A 187 -7.06 -19.18 15.45
C GLU A 187 -6.89 -18.64 14.03
N SER A 188 -7.96 -18.14 13.42
CA SER A 188 -7.94 -17.48 12.11
C SER A 188 -7.48 -16.01 12.18
N GLY A 189 -7.31 -15.44 13.38
CA GLY A 189 -6.86 -14.05 13.59
C GLY A 189 -7.98 -13.04 13.81
N LEU A 190 -9.23 -13.48 14.02
CA LEU A 190 -10.36 -12.65 14.43
C LEU A 190 -10.56 -12.79 15.94
N GLU A 191 -10.07 -11.80 16.70
CA GLU A 191 -9.98 -11.84 18.15
C GLU A 191 -11.01 -10.90 18.78
N TYR A 192 -12.21 -11.43 19.02
CA TYR A 192 -13.29 -10.68 19.65
C TYR A 192 -13.21 -10.75 21.18
N SER A 193 -13.54 -9.64 21.85
CA SER A 193 -13.63 -9.58 23.30
C SER A 193 -14.68 -8.58 23.79
N GLY A 194 -15.03 -8.67 25.08
CA GLY A 194 -16.04 -7.80 25.68
C GLY A 194 -17.39 -7.96 25.00
N VAL A 195 -18.00 -6.84 24.59
CA VAL A 195 -19.35 -6.81 24.01
C VAL A 195 -19.43 -7.40 22.60
N PHE A 196 -18.29 -7.65 21.94
CA PHE A 196 -18.26 -8.30 20.63
C PHE A 196 -18.43 -9.82 20.73
N VAL A 197 -18.29 -10.40 21.93
CA VAL A 197 -18.60 -11.81 22.19
C VAL A 197 -20.08 -11.94 22.59
N GLY A 198 -20.96 -11.60 21.66
CA GLY A 198 -22.42 -11.51 21.91
C GLY A 198 -23.21 -12.77 21.55
N LEU A 199 -22.69 -13.63 20.67
CA LEU A 199 -23.32 -14.91 20.32
C LEU A 199 -23.37 -15.83 21.56
N GLU A 200 -24.56 -16.29 21.96
CA GLU A 200 -24.76 -17.17 23.12
C GLU A 200 -25.17 -18.58 22.73
N GLU A 201 -26.00 -18.73 21.68
CA GLU A 201 -26.41 -20.03 21.14
C GLU A 201 -26.33 -20.01 19.62
N ALA A 202 -25.95 -21.14 19.02
CA ALA A 202 -25.81 -21.27 17.57
C ALA A 202 -26.31 -22.62 17.06
N TRP A 203 -27.00 -22.60 15.92
CA TRP A 203 -27.45 -23.77 15.18
C TRP A 203 -26.99 -23.68 13.73
N TYR A 204 -26.72 -24.83 13.10
CA TYR A 204 -26.28 -24.89 11.71
C TYR A 204 -27.23 -25.73 10.85
N GLY A 205 -27.35 -25.35 9.57
CA GLY A 205 -28.05 -26.05 8.50
C GLY A 205 -27.09 -26.43 7.36
N ASP A 206 -27.60 -26.61 6.14
CA ASP A 206 -26.77 -26.85 4.94
C ASP A 206 -26.12 -25.57 4.41
N ASP A 207 -26.95 -24.57 4.11
CA ASP A 207 -26.54 -23.25 3.62
C ASP A 207 -27.18 -22.15 4.47
N GLU A 208 -27.40 -22.44 5.75
CA GLU A 208 -27.96 -21.49 6.71
C GLU A 208 -27.44 -21.74 8.12
N ALA A 209 -27.53 -20.72 8.98
CA ALA A 209 -27.30 -20.83 10.41
C ALA A 209 -28.21 -19.88 11.18
N LEU A 210 -28.51 -20.23 12.42
CA LEU A 210 -29.28 -19.40 13.34
C LEU A 210 -28.43 -19.14 14.57
N GLY A 211 -28.43 -17.91 15.08
CA GLY A 211 -27.77 -17.53 16.32
C GLY A 211 -28.69 -16.73 17.23
N ARG A 212 -28.55 -16.92 18.54
CA ARG A 212 -29.11 -16.04 19.58
C ARG A 212 -27.98 -15.15 20.10
N ILE A 213 -28.16 -13.83 20.00
CA ILE A 213 -27.15 -12.82 20.33
C ILE A 213 -27.69 -11.96 21.47
N CYS A 214 -26.86 -11.73 22.48
CA CYS A 214 -27.16 -10.86 23.60
C CYS A 214 -26.13 -9.72 23.73
N LEU A 215 -26.63 -8.50 23.93
CA LEU A 215 -25.86 -7.35 24.38
C LEU A 215 -26.04 -7.18 25.89
N PRO A 216 -24.97 -7.00 26.68
CA PRO A 216 -25.10 -6.72 28.11
C PRO A 216 -25.93 -5.44 28.36
N SER A 217 -26.84 -5.47 29.32
CA SER A 217 -27.74 -4.33 29.61
C SER A 217 -27.03 -3.03 30.00
N SER A 218 -25.77 -3.10 30.45
CA SER A 218 -24.92 -1.94 30.72
C SER A 218 -24.45 -1.19 29.47
N GLN A 219 -24.75 -1.73 28.28
CA GLN A 219 -24.37 -1.20 26.96
C GLN A 219 -25.59 -0.85 26.11
N GLU A 220 -26.80 -1.00 26.65
CA GLU A 220 -28.01 -0.47 26.03
C GLU A 220 -27.90 1.06 25.98
N ASP A 221 -27.93 1.61 24.77
CA ASP A 221 -27.91 3.05 24.52
C ASP A 221 -28.85 3.37 23.35
N ASP A 222 -29.96 4.03 23.68
CA ASP A 222 -31.01 4.43 22.73
C ASP A 222 -30.53 5.46 21.68
N SER A 223 -29.29 5.96 21.82
CA SER A 223 -28.68 6.83 20.82
C SER A 223 -28.40 6.13 19.50
N TYR A 224 -28.13 4.81 19.53
CA TYR A 224 -27.82 4.00 18.34
C TYR A 224 -29.10 3.49 17.67
N HIS A 225 -29.06 3.27 16.35
CA HIS A 225 -30.16 2.56 15.68
C HIS A 225 -30.18 1.09 16.09
N VAL A 226 -29.01 0.47 16.00
CA VAL A 226 -28.67 -0.85 16.54
C VAL A 226 -27.24 -0.72 17.05
N HIS A 227 -26.97 -1.17 18.28
CA HIS A 227 -25.62 -1.06 18.84
C HIS A 227 -24.61 -1.76 17.91
N PRO A 228 -23.50 -1.11 17.49
CA PRO A 228 -22.59 -1.67 16.49
C PRO A 228 -22.05 -3.06 16.84
N ALA A 229 -21.68 -3.30 18.11
CA ALA A 229 -21.21 -4.60 18.56
C ALA A 229 -22.29 -5.69 18.52
N LEU A 230 -23.57 -5.34 18.74
CA LEU A 230 -24.67 -6.29 18.64
C LEU A 230 -24.89 -6.70 17.18
N LEU A 231 -24.89 -5.72 16.27
CA LEU A 231 -25.02 -5.99 14.84
C LEU A 231 -23.81 -6.79 14.32
N ASP A 232 -22.61 -6.50 14.82
CA ASP A 232 -21.39 -7.21 14.43
C ASP A 232 -21.44 -8.68 14.85
N ALA A 233 -21.83 -8.95 16.11
CA ALA A 233 -22.04 -10.29 16.61
C ALA A 233 -23.13 -11.07 15.83
N CYS A 234 -24.13 -10.38 15.26
CA CYS A 234 -25.10 -11.02 14.35
C CYS A 234 -24.44 -11.54 13.07
N THR A 235 -23.38 -10.89 12.59
CA THR A 235 -22.61 -11.35 11.42
C THR A 235 -21.69 -12.52 11.71
N HIS A 236 -21.32 -12.76 12.98
CA HIS A 236 -20.51 -13.93 13.38
C HIS A 236 -21.20 -15.26 13.05
N VAL A 237 -22.54 -15.26 12.97
CA VAL A 237 -23.35 -16.41 12.53
C VAL A 237 -23.01 -16.84 11.09
N CYS A 238 -22.42 -15.97 10.27
CA CYS A 238 -21.90 -16.35 8.96
C CYS A 238 -20.77 -17.40 9.06
N ALA A 239 -19.91 -17.32 10.07
CA ALA A 239 -18.87 -18.33 10.30
C ALA A 239 -19.48 -19.70 10.64
N VAL A 240 -20.59 -19.70 11.39
CA VAL A 240 -21.37 -20.91 11.71
C VAL A 240 -21.97 -21.52 10.44
N ALA A 241 -22.55 -20.69 9.56
CA ALA A 241 -23.16 -21.14 8.30
C ALA A 241 -22.11 -21.68 7.31
N LEU A 242 -20.94 -21.04 7.25
CA LEU A 242 -19.87 -21.44 6.35
C LEU A 242 -19.24 -22.78 6.75
N GLY A 243 -19.14 -23.02 8.05
CA GLY A 243 -18.33 -24.10 8.62
C GLY A 243 -16.84 -23.79 8.47
N SER A 244 -16.01 -24.39 9.34
CA SER A 244 -14.57 -24.16 9.31
C SER A 244 -13.99 -24.57 7.95
N VAL A 245 -13.44 -23.60 7.20
CA VAL A 245 -12.54 -23.87 6.07
C VAL A 245 -11.14 -23.57 6.58
N GLU A 246 -10.36 -24.62 6.79
CA GLU A 246 -9.06 -24.57 7.46
C GLU A 246 -8.13 -23.53 6.77
N GLY A 247 -7.68 -22.54 7.53
CA GLY A 247 -6.76 -21.50 7.06
C GLY A 247 -7.38 -20.34 6.27
N MET A 248 -8.72 -20.26 6.13
CA MET A 248 -9.38 -19.14 5.46
C MET A 248 -10.03 -18.18 6.45
N VAL A 249 -9.75 -16.88 6.27
CA VAL A 249 -10.37 -15.78 7.04
C VAL A 249 -11.27 -14.98 6.11
N PHE A 250 -12.52 -14.79 6.48
CA PHE A 250 -13.46 -13.98 5.71
C PHE A 250 -13.77 -12.68 6.42
N LEU A 251 -13.59 -11.55 5.72
CA LEU A 251 -13.93 -10.22 6.19
C LEU A 251 -15.06 -9.61 5.36
N PRO A 252 -15.91 -8.73 5.93
CA PRO A 252 -16.93 -8.03 5.16
C PRO A 252 -16.31 -7.18 4.05
N PHE A 253 -16.93 -7.21 2.87
CA PHE A 253 -16.43 -6.54 1.67
C PHE A 253 -17.46 -5.57 1.06
N SER A 254 -18.72 -6.00 0.92
CA SER A 254 -19.79 -5.14 0.41
C SER A 254 -21.16 -5.62 0.88
N MET A 255 -22.19 -4.78 0.77
CA MET A 255 -23.59 -5.12 1.01
C MET A 255 -24.44 -4.53 -0.11
N GLU A 256 -25.35 -5.32 -0.69
CA GLU A 256 -26.32 -4.82 -1.67
C GLU A 256 -27.33 -3.89 -0.99
N ARG A 257 -27.82 -4.28 0.19
CA ARG A 257 -28.77 -3.51 0.97
C ARG A 257 -28.56 -3.70 2.47
N VAL A 258 -28.65 -2.60 3.20
CA VAL A 258 -28.67 -2.59 4.67
C VAL A 258 -29.92 -1.87 5.13
N TRP A 259 -30.70 -2.52 5.99
CA TRP A 259 -31.88 -1.94 6.62
C TRP A 259 -31.77 -2.07 8.13
N LEU A 260 -32.07 -0.98 8.85
CA LEU A 260 -32.17 -0.98 10.32
C LEU A 260 -33.56 -0.48 10.74
N GLY A 261 -34.24 -1.23 11.59
CA GLY A 261 -35.63 -0.96 11.99
C GLY A 261 -35.82 0.27 12.88
N GLY A 262 -34.74 0.79 13.46
CA GLY A 262 -34.75 1.95 14.34
C GLY A 262 -35.40 1.66 15.70
N ALA A 263 -34.69 1.97 16.79
CA ALA A 263 -35.20 1.94 18.16
C ALA A 263 -35.78 0.59 18.64
N SER A 264 -35.04 -0.50 18.41
CA SER A 264 -35.17 -1.68 19.26
C SER A 264 -33.94 -1.75 20.14
N SER A 265 -34.07 -1.30 21.39
CA SER A 265 -33.11 -1.52 22.48
C SER A 265 -33.14 -2.97 22.97
N SER A 266 -33.59 -3.91 22.14
CA SER A 266 -33.65 -5.32 22.52
C SER A 266 -32.22 -5.81 22.71
N ALA A 267 -31.84 -5.98 23.98
CA ALA A 267 -30.60 -6.61 24.37
C ALA A 267 -30.44 -8.01 23.78
N GLU A 268 -31.56 -8.70 23.50
CA GLU A 268 -31.54 -10.02 22.85
C GLU A 268 -32.12 -9.93 21.43
N VAL A 269 -31.39 -10.50 20.47
CA VAL A 269 -31.83 -10.64 19.07
C VAL A 269 -31.48 -12.02 18.53
N TRP A 270 -32.14 -12.39 17.44
CA TRP A 270 -31.90 -13.62 16.69
C TRP A 270 -31.39 -13.27 15.31
N SER A 271 -30.25 -13.83 14.91
CA SER A 271 -29.66 -13.65 13.59
C SER A 271 -29.79 -14.94 12.80
N HIS A 272 -30.50 -14.88 11.68
CA HIS A 272 -30.60 -15.97 10.71
C HIS A 272 -29.79 -15.61 9.47
N VAL A 273 -28.81 -16.44 9.16
CA VAL A 273 -27.93 -16.28 8.00
C VAL A 273 -28.28 -17.33 6.96
N THR A 274 -28.42 -16.91 5.69
CA THR A 274 -28.58 -17.83 4.55
C THR A 274 -27.51 -17.55 3.50
N ILE A 275 -26.80 -18.58 3.04
CA ILE A 275 -25.78 -18.47 2.00
C ILE A 275 -26.48 -18.51 0.63
N ARG A 276 -26.34 -17.45 -0.16
CA ARG A 276 -26.89 -17.36 -1.52
C ARG A 276 -26.02 -18.11 -2.52
N ARG A 277 -24.71 -17.84 -2.47
CA ARG A 277 -23.72 -18.45 -3.36
C ARG A 277 -22.32 -18.38 -2.75
N ARG A 278 -21.47 -19.31 -3.17
CA ARG A 278 -20.05 -19.39 -2.80
C ARG A 278 -19.20 -19.34 -4.07
N GLU A 279 -18.21 -18.48 -4.07
CA GLU A 279 -17.16 -18.39 -5.08
C GLU A 279 -15.81 -18.72 -4.43
N ARG A 280 -14.71 -18.66 -5.19
CA ARG A 280 -13.39 -19.09 -4.67
C ARG A 280 -12.95 -18.30 -3.44
N ASP A 281 -13.06 -16.97 -3.51
CA ASP A 281 -12.59 -16.05 -2.47
C ASP A 281 -13.72 -15.12 -1.97
N LEU A 282 -14.97 -15.36 -2.39
CA LEU A 282 -16.14 -14.53 -2.05
C LEU A 282 -17.32 -15.42 -1.66
N VAL A 283 -18.04 -15.01 -0.62
CA VAL A 283 -19.29 -15.63 -0.18
C VAL A 283 -20.34 -14.54 -0.11
N TYR A 284 -21.52 -14.81 -0.68
CA TYR A 284 -22.66 -13.91 -0.56
C TYR A 284 -23.71 -14.55 0.33
N CYS A 285 -24.13 -13.85 1.38
CA CYS A 285 -25.18 -14.28 2.29
C CYS A 285 -26.18 -13.17 2.58
N ASP A 286 -27.32 -13.56 3.13
CA ASP A 286 -28.29 -12.67 3.75
C ASP A 286 -28.27 -12.86 5.26
N VAL A 287 -28.29 -11.75 5.99
CA VAL A 287 -28.40 -11.75 7.46
C VAL A 287 -29.70 -11.07 7.84
N THR A 288 -30.66 -11.83 8.36
CA THR A 288 -31.92 -11.32 8.87
C THR A 288 -31.89 -11.34 10.39
N VAL A 289 -32.06 -10.18 11.02
CA VAL A 289 -32.01 -10.01 12.48
C VAL A 289 -33.39 -9.63 13.00
N THR A 290 -33.89 -10.38 13.98
CA THR A 290 -35.21 -10.15 14.59
C THR A 290 -35.16 -10.14 16.12
N GLY A 291 -36.19 -9.57 16.75
CA GLY A 291 -36.46 -9.77 18.18
C GLY A 291 -36.90 -11.20 18.48
N SER A 292 -37.09 -11.51 19.76
CA SER A 292 -37.61 -12.82 20.22
C SER A 292 -39.07 -13.09 19.80
N ASP A 293 -39.79 -12.04 19.41
CA ASP A 293 -41.14 -12.08 18.84
C ASP A 293 -41.15 -12.24 17.30
N GLY A 294 -39.97 -12.34 16.66
CA GLY A 294 -39.83 -12.46 15.21
C GLY A 294 -40.00 -11.14 14.43
N GLN A 295 -40.12 -10.00 15.13
CA GLN A 295 -40.20 -8.68 14.49
C GLN A 295 -38.81 -8.23 13.98
N PRO A 296 -38.74 -7.56 12.82
CA PRO A 296 -37.48 -7.19 12.19
C PRO A 296 -36.74 -6.11 12.98
N VAL A 297 -35.43 -6.32 13.18
CA VAL A 297 -34.51 -5.38 13.83
C VAL A 297 -33.49 -4.85 12.83
N ALA A 298 -32.89 -5.73 12.03
CA ALA A 298 -31.94 -5.37 10.98
C ALA A 298 -31.94 -6.39 9.84
N GLU A 299 -31.53 -5.96 8.66
CA GLU A 299 -31.32 -6.85 7.52
C GLU A 299 -30.07 -6.41 6.74
N LEU A 300 -29.18 -7.36 6.45
CA LEU A 300 -28.03 -7.18 5.56
C LEU A 300 -28.22 -8.13 4.37
N SER A 301 -28.74 -7.61 3.26
CA SER A 301 -28.99 -8.40 2.05
C SER A 301 -27.77 -8.33 1.12
N GLY A 302 -27.42 -9.46 0.50
CA GLY A 302 -26.25 -9.54 -0.37
C GLY A 302 -24.94 -9.18 0.35
N PHE A 303 -24.83 -9.55 1.62
CA PHE A 303 -23.64 -9.39 2.44
C PHE A 303 -22.50 -10.23 1.87
N ALA A 304 -21.52 -9.56 1.28
CA ALA A 304 -20.37 -10.18 0.67
C ALA A 304 -19.22 -10.26 1.68
N LEU A 305 -18.74 -11.48 1.89
CA LEU A 305 -17.58 -11.81 2.68
C LEU A 305 -16.44 -12.22 1.75
N LYS A 306 -15.27 -11.60 1.90
CA LYS A 306 -14.10 -11.86 1.07
C LYS A 306 -13.00 -12.52 1.87
N HIS A 307 -12.37 -13.54 1.29
CA HIS A 307 -11.20 -14.17 1.86
C HIS A 307 -10.05 -13.16 1.94
N ALA A 308 -9.54 -12.92 3.13
CA ALA A 308 -8.53 -11.92 3.44
C ALA A 308 -7.35 -12.56 4.18
N PRO A 309 -6.31 -13.03 3.45
CA PRO A 309 -5.11 -13.55 4.07
C PRO A 309 -4.45 -12.49 4.96
N MET A 310 -3.96 -12.90 6.14
CA MET A 310 -3.27 -12.03 7.12
C MET A 310 -2.23 -11.11 6.46
N HIS A 311 -1.35 -11.67 5.62
CA HIS A 311 -0.31 -10.89 4.94
C HIS A 311 -0.88 -9.82 4.00
N THR A 312 -2.00 -10.09 3.33
CA THR A 312 -2.64 -9.12 2.42
C THR A 312 -3.31 -8.01 3.23
N PHE A 313 -3.98 -8.37 4.33
CA PHE A 313 -4.61 -7.40 5.23
C PHE A 313 -3.57 -6.50 5.90
N LEU A 314 -2.53 -7.06 6.51
CA LEU A 314 -1.46 -6.29 7.14
C LEU A 314 -0.72 -5.42 6.11
N ARG A 315 -0.46 -5.93 4.90
CA ARG A 315 0.10 -5.12 3.81
C ARG A 315 -0.80 -3.96 3.40
N GLN A 316 -2.13 -4.11 3.42
CA GLN A 316 -3.05 -2.99 3.18
C GLN A 316 -3.00 -1.92 4.28
N LEU A 317 -2.63 -2.30 5.50
CA LEU A 317 -2.37 -1.36 6.60
C LEU A 317 -0.99 -0.71 6.45
N ASP A 318 0.04 -1.51 6.16
CA ASP A 318 1.42 -1.08 6.05
C ASP A 318 1.66 -0.20 4.83
N SER A 319 1.10 -0.53 3.65
CA SER A 319 1.17 0.29 2.43
C SER A 319 0.57 1.69 2.59
N ARG A 320 -0.18 1.94 3.67
CA ARG A 320 -0.92 3.19 3.92
C ARG A 320 -0.40 3.98 5.12
N GLN A 321 0.24 3.33 6.09
CA GLN A 321 1.08 4.00 7.11
C GLN A 321 2.51 4.24 6.60
N SER A 322 2.93 3.56 5.54
CA SER A 322 4.28 3.61 5.00
C SER A 322 4.38 4.42 3.71
N GLN A 323 4.41 5.75 3.82
CA GLN A 323 5.48 6.45 3.12
C GLN A 323 6.85 6.23 3.81
N HIS A 324 6.92 5.51 4.93
CA HIS A 324 8.12 5.47 5.80
C HIS A 324 8.56 4.09 6.36
N SER A 325 8.07 2.94 5.89
CA SER A 325 8.73 1.65 6.16
C SER A 325 8.26 0.53 5.25
N SER A 326 8.92 0.39 4.11
CA SER A 326 8.85 -0.81 3.28
C SER A 326 9.61 -1.96 3.93
N HIS A 327 8.90 -2.98 4.42
CA HIS A 327 9.50 -4.28 4.65
C HIS A 327 8.68 -5.35 3.93
N GLU A 328 8.87 -5.45 2.62
CA GLU A 328 8.86 -6.73 1.88
C GLU A 328 9.50 -6.59 0.48
N THR A 329 10.64 -5.91 0.44
CA THR A 329 11.76 -6.25 -0.46
C THR A 329 13.02 -6.06 0.39
N THR A 330 13.74 -7.14 0.66
CA THR A 330 15.02 -7.10 1.42
C THR A 330 16.18 -6.52 0.60
N THR A 331 15.89 -6.01 -0.60
CA THR A 331 16.88 -5.46 -1.52
C THR A 331 16.93 -3.95 -1.39
N PHE A 332 18.05 -3.45 -0.88
CA PHE A 332 18.40 -2.05 -0.92
C PHE A 332 19.29 -1.79 -2.13
N GLU A 333 19.18 -0.59 -2.71
CA GLU A 333 20.13 -0.11 -3.70
C GLU A 333 20.73 1.23 -3.27
N MET A 334 21.97 1.47 -3.68
CA MET A 334 22.59 2.77 -3.54
C MET A 334 22.06 3.68 -4.64
N VAL A 335 21.35 4.73 -4.24
CA VAL A 335 20.86 5.80 -5.12
C VAL A 335 21.73 7.03 -4.93
N TRP A 336 22.02 7.72 -6.03
CA TRP A 336 22.82 8.93 -6.03
C TRP A 336 21.93 10.13 -6.30
N THR A 337 21.89 11.06 -5.36
CA THR A 337 21.09 12.28 -5.50
C THR A 337 21.99 13.47 -5.75
N SER A 338 21.68 14.26 -6.79
CA SER A 338 22.34 15.54 -7.02
C SER A 338 22.15 16.43 -5.80
N ARG A 339 23.25 16.92 -5.22
CA ARG A 339 23.24 17.78 -4.04
C ARG A 339 24.35 18.80 -4.08
N ASP A 340 23.96 20.06 -3.88
CA ASP A 340 24.91 21.13 -3.62
C ASP A 340 25.48 21.02 -2.19
N PHE A 341 26.54 21.78 -1.91
CA PHE A 341 27.12 21.88 -0.58
C PHE A 341 26.15 22.48 0.44
N CYS A 342 26.22 22.01 1.68
CA CYS A 342 25.43 22.55 2.79
C CYS A 342 26.21 23.66 3.52
N GLY A 343 25.70 24.90 3.51
CA GLY A 343 26.27 26.05 4.23
C GLY A 343 27.20 26.94 3.40
N THR A 344 27.28 28.24 3.73
CA THR A 344 27.96 29.26 2.90
C THR A 344 29.08 30.05 3.60
N ASP A 345 29.52 29.69 4.80
CA ASP A 345 30.54 30.48 5.51
C ASP A 345 31.64 29.60 6.09
N ALA A 346 32.57 29.15 5.24
CA ALA A 346 33.81 28.55 5.73
C ALA A 346 34.68 29.64 6.38
N GLU A 347 34.89 29.56 7.70
CA GLU A 347 36.01 30.27 8.33
C GLU A 347 37.30 29.86 7.62
N CYS A 348 38.05 30.83 7.12
CA CYS A 348 39.30 30.61 6.38
C CYS A 348 40.37 30.02 7.31
N ARG A 349 40.34 28.70 7.54
CA ARG A 349 41.31 27.96 8.33
C ARG A 349 42.36 27.39 7.40
N THR A 350 43.64 27.63 7.70
CA THR A 350 44.75 26.98 7.03
C THR A 350 44.79 25.51 7.44
N GLN A 351 44.57 24.59 6.49
CA GLN A 351 44.67 23.14 6.71
C GLN A 351 46.06 22.61 6.30
N ARG A 352 46.49 21.51 6.92
CA ARG A 352 47.69 20.74 6.57
C ARG A 352 47.29 19.38 6.02
N VAL A 353 47.56 19.16 4.73
CA VAL A 353 47.14 17.97 3.98
C VAL A 353 48.35 17.10 3.66
N VAL A 354 48.32 15.83 4.08
CA VAL A 354 49.28 14.82 3.62
C VAL A 354 48.62 13.96 2.54
N LEU A 355 49.19 13.93 1.34
CA LEU A 355 48.71 13.09 0.25
C LEU A 355 49.48 11.75 0.27
N VAL A 356 48.80 10.62 0.43
CA VAL A 356 49.36 9.27 0.37
C VAL A 356 48.98 8.65 -0.97
N THR A 357 49.97 8.43 -1.84
CA THR A 357 49.74 7.85 -3.17
C THR A 357 50.65 6.65 -3.42
N GLY A 358 50.23 5.81 -4.37
CA GLY A 358 51.03 4.71 -4.93
C GLY A 358 52.24 5.14 -5.78
N GLY A 359 52.65 6.41 -5.74
CA GLY A 359 53.89 6.89 -6.38
C GLY A 359 53.76 7.26 -7.85
N LEU A 360 52.97 8.29 -8.18
CA LEU A 360 52.80 8.75 -9.58
C LEU A 360 53.46 10.09 -9.91
N GLY A 361 54.16 10.71 -8.97
CA GLY A 361 55.02 11.85 -9.26
C GLY A 361 54.25 13.10 -9.70
N ALA A 362 54.07 13.32 -11.00
CA ALA A 362 53.53 14.57 -11.56
C ALA A 362 52.07 14.89 -11.17
N VAL A 363 51.24 13.86 -10.97
CA VAL A 363 49.85 14.02 -10.51
C VAL A 363 49.80 14.46 -9.04
N ASP A 364 50.67 13.88 -8.21
CA ASP A 364 50.78 14.17 -6.79
C ASP A 364 51.19 15.64 -6.56
N GLU A 365 52.20 16.11 -7.29
CA GLU A 365 52.66 17.49 -7.21
C GLU A 365 51.64 18.50 -7.80
N SER A 366 50.85 18.11 -8.80
CA SER A 366 49.76 18.94 -9.33
C SER A 366 48.67 19.17 -8.28
N PHE A 367 48.27 18.11 -7.56
CA PHE A 367 47.34 18.24 -6.44
C PHE A 367 47.91 19.06 -5.29
N CYS A 368 49.14 18.77 -4.86
CA CYS A 368 49.79 19.56 -3.81
C CYS A 368 49.89 21.05 -4.19
N SER A 369 50.18 21.36 -5.46
CA SER A 369 50.21 22.73 -5.97
C SER A 369 48.84 23.40 -5.94
N LEU A 370 47.77 22.68 -6.32
CA LEU A 370 46.40 23.17 -6.26
C LEU A 370 45.95 23.46 -4.82
N VAL A 371 46.27 22.55 -3.87
CA VAL A 371 46.00 22.77 -2.44
C VAL A 371 46.81 23.95 -1.90
N ARG A 372 48.08 24.11 -2.28
CA ARG A 372 48.89 25.27 -1.85
C ARG A 372 48.33 26.59 -2.38
N ALA A 373 47.69 26.59 -3.56
CA ALA A 373 47.08 27.78 -4.13
C ALA A 373 45.89 28.32 -3.33
N THR A 374 45.22 27.48 -2.50
CA THR A 374 44.17 27.93 -1.57
C THR A 374 44.72 28.56 -0.28
N GLY A 375 46.05 28.56 -0.11
CA GLY A 375 46.72 28.99 1.12
C GLY A 375 46.88 27.89 2.17
N TRP A 376 46.52 26.64 1.83
CA TRP A 376 46.75 25.46 2.67
C TRP A 376 48.18 24.92 2.50
N ARG A 377 48.61 24.03 3.39
CA ARG A 377 49.90 23.35 3.28
C ARG A 377 49.69 21.93 2.81
N CYS A 378 50.49 21.47 1.84
CA CYS A 378 50.39 20.12 1.34
C CYS A 378 51.77 19.53 1.02
N SER A 379 51.99 18.28 1.44
CA SER A 379 53.14 17.45 1.06
C SER A 379 52.69 16.02 0.73
N ALA A 380 53.39 15.37 -0.18
CA ALA A 380 53.11 14.01 -0.63
C ALA A 380 53.99 13.01 0.12
N ALA A 381 53.37 11.95 0.63
CA ALA A 381 54.02 10.78 1.20
C ALA A 381 54.08 9.69 0.12
N ALA A 382 55.25 9.50 -0.48
CA ALA A 382 55.48 8.46 -1.46
C ALA A 382 55.39 7.06 -0.82
N ALA A 383 54.76 6.12 -1.52
CA ALA A 383 54.75 4.72 -1.09
C ALA A 383 56.18 4.16 -1.00
N PRO A 384 56.53 3.43 0.07
CA PRO A 384 57.80 2.71 0.10
C PRO A 384 57.77 1.56 -0.92
N ASN A 385 58.92 1.24 -1.53
CA ASN A 385 59.02 0.18 -2.55
C ASN A 385 58.56 -1.21 -2.07
N ASP A 386 58.57 -1.46 -0.75
CA ASP A 386 58.16 -2.73 -0.14
C ASP A 386 56.71 -2.73 0.35
N ASN A 387 56.02 -1.60 0.22
CA ASN A 387 54.68 -1.34 0.79
C ASN A 387 54.56 -1.80 2.26
N SER A 388 55.63 -1.74 3.04
CA SER A 388 55.60 -2.16 4.44
C SER A 388 54.84 -1.14 5.29
N ARG A 389 54.11 -1.61 6.30
CA ARG A 389 53.39 -0.73 7.24
C ARG A 389 54.30 0.34 7.85
N ASP A 390 55.48 -0.07 8.31
CA ASP A 390 56.43 0.84 8.95
C ASP A 390 57.03 1.84 7.95
N GLY A 391 57.21 1.44 6.68
CA GLY A 391 57.63 2.34 5.61
C GLY A 391 56.55 3.37 5.23
N VAL A 392 55.28 2.98 5.19
CA VAL A 392 54.15 3.88 4.97
C VAL A 392 54.05 4.88 6.12
N ALA A 393 54.17 4.41 7.36
CA ALA A 393 54.18 5.26 8.55
C ALA A 393 55.33 6.30 8.52
N ALA A 394 56.55 5.87 8.17
CA ALA A 394 57.69 6.76 8.06
C ALA A 394 57.49 7.85 6.99
N SER A 395 56.88 7.50 5.87
CA SER A 395 56.62 8.43 4.76
C SER A 395 55.57 9.48 5.12
N ILE A 396 54.48 9.06 5.78
CA ILE A 396 53.45 9.98 6.30
C ILE A 396 54.06 10.91 7.36
N ALA A 397 54.89 10.37 8.26
CA ALA A 397 55.55 11.17 9.30
C ALA A 397 56.51 12.21 8.71
N ALA A 398 57.28 11.85 7.68
CA ALA A 398 58.18 12.78 6.99
C ALA A 398 57.41 13.92 6.32
N ALA A 399 56.37 13.60 5.53
CA ALA A 399 55.53 14.60 4.88
C ALA A 399 54.83 15.53 5.90
N SER A 400 54.36 14.99 7.01
CA SER A 400 53.78 15.77 8.11
C SER A 400 54.77 16.73 8.75
N GLN A 401 56.03 16.31 8.95
CA GLN A 401 57.07 17.18 9.50
C GLN A 401 57.38 18.37 8.59
N GLU A 402 57.39 18.18 7.27
CA GLU A 402 57.66 19.25 6.30
C GLU A 402 56.64 20.39 6.36
N ILE A 403 55.36 20.06 6.60
CA ILE A 403 54.27 21.05 6.63
C ILE A 403 53.89 21.50 8.06
N GLY A 404 54.52 20.91 9.08
CA GLY A 404 54.35 21.26 10.50
C GLY A 404 53.11 20.62 11.15
N GLY A 405 52.77 19.39 10.78
CA GLY A 405 51.65 18.58 11.29
C GLY A 405 50.69 18.15 10.19
N MET A 406 49.63 17.41 10.52
CA MET A 406 48.60 16.99 9.56
C MET A 406 47.21 17.19 10.19
N ASP A 407 46.27 17.71 9.40
CA ASP A 407 44.85 17.82 9.73
C ASP A 407 44.03 16.85 8.86
N ASP A 408 44.45 16.65 7.61
CA ASP A 408 43.84 15.73 6.65
C ASP A 408 44.90 14.81 6.02
N VAL A 409 44.54 13.54 5.86
CA VAL A 409 45.30 12.54 5.09
C VAL A 409 44.45 12.14 3.90
N VAL A 410 44.92 12.42 2.69
CA VAL A 410 44.23 12.08 1.44
C VAL A 410 44.90 10.85 0.85
N PHE A 411 44.16 9.75 0.74
CA PHE A 411 44.59 8.54 0.07
C PHE A 411 43.99 8.49 -1.34
N SER A 412 44.85 8.39 -2.35
CA SER A 412 44.44 8.16 -3.73
C SER A 412 45.21 6.98 -4.31
N HIS A 413 44.49 6.07 -4.96
CA HIS A 413 45.09 4.98 -5.73
C HIS A 413 44.80 5.19 -7.21
N HIS A 414 45.85 5.42 -7.98
CA HIS A 414 45.80 5.58 -9.41
C HIS A 414 46.67 4.48 -10.03
N SER A 415 46.06 3.62 -10.85
CA SER A 415 46.74 3.03 -12.00
C SER A 415 46.10 3.69 -13.22
N LEU A 416 46.63 4.86 -13.61
CA LEU A 416 46.21 5.53 -14.85
C LEU A 416 46.69 4.76 -16.10
N ASP A 417 47.56 3.77 -15.91
CA ASP A 417 48.26 3.08 -17.00
C ASP A 417 47.89 1.59 -17.11
N GLY A 418 46.94 1.09 -16.30
CA GLY A 418 46.42 -0.28 -16.43
C GLY A 418 47.36 -1.40 -15.97
N SER A 419 48.45 -1.12 -15.25
CA SER A 419 49.35 -2.14 -14.72
C SER A 419 48.70 -2.95 -13.58
N GLU A 420 49.00 -4.26 -13.53
CA GLU A 420 48.37 -5.31 -12.70
C GLU A 420 48.77 -5.33 -11.21
N ASP A 421 49.62 -4.41 -10.72
CA ASP A 421 50.09 -4.42 -9.32
C ASP A 421 49.04 -3.83 -8.36
N ASP A 422 48.02 -4.63 -8.03
CA ASP A 422 46.88 -4.29 -7.16
C ASP A 422 47.25 -4.30 -5.66
N HIS A 423 48.00 -3.28 -5.21
CA HIS A 423 48.39 -3.08 -3.80
C HIS A 423 47.58 -2.00 -3.08
N GLY A 424 46.53 -1.44 -3.70
CA GLY A 424 45.78 -0.29 -3.19
C GLY A 424 45.17 -0.51 -1.81
N CYS A 425 44.47 -1.63 -1.59
CA CYS A 425 43.89 -1.96 -0.29
C CYS A 425 44.95 -2.18 0.80
N GLY A 426 46.09 -2.79 0.45
CA GLY A 426 47.20 -3.00 1.39
C GLY A 426 47.80 -1.68 1.84
N MET A 427 48.01 -0.75 0.91
CA MET A 427 48.49 0.60 1.23
C MET A 427 47.51 1.39 2.10
N LEU A 428 46.21 1.37 1.77
CA LEU A 428 45.19 2.05 2.57
C LEU A 428 45.13 1.46 3.99
N LEU A 429 45.17 0.13 4.11
CA LEU A 429 45.21 -0.56 5.40
C LEU A 429 46.44 -0.14 6.22
N HIS A 430 47.63 -0.11 5.61
CA HIS A 430 48.85 0.31 6.27
C HIS A 430 48.82 1.78 6.68
N ALA A 431 48.25 2.67 5.87
CA ALA A 431 48.06 4.08 6.21
C ALA A 431 47.14 4.24 7.43
N VAL A 432 46.00 3.54 7.44
CA VAL A 432 45.06 3.54 8.58
C VAL A 432 45.73 2.98 9.83
N GLN A 433 46.43 1.86 9.73
CA GLN A 433 47.18 1.27 10.86
C GLN A 433 48.24 2.23 11.39
N ALA A 434 48.95 2.95 10.52
CA ALA A 434 49.94 3.94 10.92
C ALA A 434 49.29 5.11 11.68
N ILE A 435 48.20 5.67 11.16
CA ILE A 435 47.44 6.74 11.81
C ILE A 435 47.02 6.32 13.22
N LEU A 436 46.44 5.13 13.36
CA LEU A 436 45.96 4.60 14.63
C LEU A 436 47.11 4.31 15.61
N GLN A 437 48.18 3.67 15.15
CA GLN A 437 49.33 3.32 15.98
C GLN A 437 50.06 4.56 16.53
N HIS A 438 50.16 5.62 15.72
CA HIS A 438 50.80 6.88 16.10
C HIS A 438 49.82 7.89 16.73
N GLN A 439 48.53 7.56 16.80
CA GLN A 439 47.46 8.39 17.38
C GLN A 439 47.38 9.79 16.74
N TRP A 440 47.63 9.90 15.43
CA TRP A 440 47.53 11.16 14.72
C TRP A 440 46.07 11.64 14.67
N GLN A 441 45.86 12.88 15.10
CA GLN A 441 44.54 13.53 15.05
C GLN A 441 44.34 14.12 13.66
N CYS A 442 43.77 13.33 12.75
CA CYS A 442 43.56 13.73 11.36
C CYS A 442 42.29 13.10 10.79
N ARG A 443 41.75 13.72 9.74
CA ARG A 443 40.66 13.14 8.95
C ARG A 443 41.21 12.37 7.76
N LEU A 444 40.57 11.25 7.43
CA LEU A 444 40.94 10.42 6.29
C LEU A 444 40.02 10.72 5.09
N TRP A 445 40.61 10.99 3.93
CA TRP A 445 39.90 11.09 2.66
C TRP A 445 40.35 9.93 1.77
N VAL A 446 39.41 9.17 1.23
CA VAL A 446 39.68 8.11 0.26
C VAL A 446 39.11 8.54 -1.07
N VAL A 447 39.97 8.66 -2.08
CA VAL A 447 39.62 9.15 -3.40
C VAL A 447 39.71 8.03 -4.41
N THR A 448 38.62 7.81 -5.15
CA THR A 448 38.57 6.88 -6.27
C THR A 448 38.23 7.61 -7.57
N ARG A 449 38.56 7.01 -8.72
CA ARG A 449 38.22 7.55 -10.03
C ARG A 449 37.37 6.55 -10.77
N MET A 450 36.16 6.96 -11.18
CA MET A 450 35.19 6.09 -11.83
C MET A 450 34.95 4.76 -11.09
N GLY A 451 35.06 4.74 -9.77
CA GLY A 451 34.98 3.50 -8.99
C GLY A 451 33.55 2.97 -8.79
N GLN A 452 32.53 3.81 -9.01
CA GLN A 452 31.12 3.46 -8.82
C GLN A 452 30.24 4.03 -9.94
N ALA A 453 29.17 3.30 -10.28
CA ALA A 453 28.12 3.84 -11.13
C ALA A 453 27.26 4.83 -10.31
N VAL A 454 27.01 6.01 -10.88
CA VAL A 454 26.16 7.06 -10.30
C VAL A 454 24.76 7.04 -10.91
N ASP A 455 24.62 6.58 -12.16
CA ASP A 455 23.34 6.39 -12.85
C ASP A 455 23.34 5.10 -13.69
N SER A 456 22.19 4.78 -14.30
CA SER A 456 21.99 3.60 -15.14
C SER A 456 22.65 3.69 -16.53
N TRP A 457 23.25 4.84 -16.88
CA TRP A 457 23.86 5.10 -18.19
C TRP A 457 25.39 5.03 -18.14
N CYS A 458 25.98 5.05 -16.94
CA CYS A 458 27.40 4.86 -16.69
C CYS A 458 27.82 3.40 -16.95
N SER A 459 28.51 3.16 -18.07
CA SER A 459 28.95 1.83 -18.50
C SER A 459 30.42 1.53 -18.19
N ASP A 460 31.25 2.55 -17.94
CA ASP A 460 32.69 2.41 -17.76
C ASP A 460 33.11 2.68 -16.30
N VAL A 461 32.93 1.68 -15.43
CA VAL A 461 33.37 1.72 -14.02
C VAL A 461 34.71 1.00 -13.85
N ASP A 462 35.66 1.62 -13.15
CA ASP A 462 36.91 0.97 -12.74
C ASP A 462 36.65 0.04 -11.54
N VAL A 463 36.39 -1.22 -11.86
CA VAL A 463 36.09 -2.28 -10.87
C VAL A 463 37.21 -2.49 -9.85
N ARG A 464 38.46 -2.07 -10.15
CA ARG A 464 39.60 -2.17 -9.22
C ARG A 464 39.45 -1.27 -8.00
N CYS A 465 38.66 -0.20 -8.11
CA CYS A 465 38.34 0.67 -6.97
C CYS A 465 37.31 0.04 -6.00
N GLY A 466 36.57 -0.99 -6.41
CA GLY A 466 35.51 -1.61 -5.60
C GLY A 466 35.98 -2.06 -4.20
N PRO A 467 37.08 -2.82 -4.08
CA PRO A 467 37.65 -3.19 -2.78
C PRO A 467 38.08 -2.00 -1.92
N LEU A 468 38.61 -0.92 -2.51
CA LEU A 468 38.99 0.31 -1.80
C LEU A 468 37.77 1.01 -1.21
N ILE A 469 36.68 1.09 -1.99
CA ILE A 469 35.39 1.63 -1.54
C ILE A 469 34.83 0.81 -0.37
N GLY A 470 34.89 -0.52 -0.46
CA GLY A 470 34.49 -1.42 0.61
C GLY A 470 35.30 -1.19 1.89
N LEU A 471 36.63 -1.12 1.77
CA LEU A 471 37.53 -0.88 2.91
C LEU A 471 37.30 0.50 3.54
N ALA A 472 37.11 1.54 2.73
CA ALA A 472 36.81 2.90 3.23
C ALA A 472 35.53 2.93 4.08
N ARG A 473 34.48 2.20 3.65
CA ARG A 473 33.24 2.05 4.42
C ARG A 473 33.46 1.34 5.76
N VAL A 474 34.29 0.29 5.78
CA VAL A 474 34.67 -0.41 7.02
C VAL A 474 35.43 0.52 7.96
N VAL A 475 36.41 1.28 7.44
CA VAL A 475 37.16 2.26 8.25
C VAL A 475 36.24 3.35 8.83
N ALA A 476 35.29 3.86 8.04
CA ALA A 476 34.31 4.84 8.50
C ALA A 476 33.42 4.30 9.64
N GLN A 477 33.15 2.99 9.64
CA GLN A 477 32.32 2.33 10.64
C GLN A 477 33.10 1.93 11.90
N GLU A 478 34.31 1.38 11.75
CA GLU A 478 35.14 0.91 12.87
C GLU A 478 35.88 2.06 13.57
N HIS A 479 36.25 3.10 12.83
CA HIS A 479 37.05 4.23 13.30
C HIS A 479 36.41 5.59 12.96
N PRO A 480 35.22 5.90 13.52
CA PRO A 480 34.52 7.15 13.26
C PRO A 480 35.33 8.41 13.67
N GLU A 481 36.27 8.27 14.60
CA GLU A 481 37.21 9.32 15.01
C GLU A 481 38.09 9.83 13.86
N LEU A 482 38.30 9.02 12.81
CA LEU A 482 39.05 9.41 11.62
C LEU A 482 38.23 10.23 10.63
N GLY A 483 36.92 10.43 10.86
CA GLY A 483 36.06 11.21 9.97
C GLY A 483 36.17 10.82 8.50
N CYS A 484 36.27 9.52 8.22
CA CYS A 484 36.59 8.99 6.90
C CYS A 484 35.56 9.45 5.84
N ARG A 485 36.03 10.09 4.76
CA ARG A 485 35.21 10.54 3.62
C ARG A 485 35.64 9.87 2.33
N LEU A 486 34.68 9.35 1.57
CA LEU A 486 34.87 8.70 0.28
C LEU A 486 34.40 9.62 -0.85
N VAL A 487 35.31 9.97 -1.76
CA VAL A 487 35.05 10.84 -2.91
C VAL A 487 35.36 10.09 -4.20
N ASP A 488 34.38 9.89 -5.06
CA ASP A 488 34.55 9.22 -6.36
C ASP A 488 34.45 10.20 -7.53
N VAL A 489 35.55 10.51 -8.20
CA VAL A 489 35.59 11.53 -9.26
C VAL A 489 35.44 10.95 -10.66
N GLY A 490 34.75 11.66 -11.54
CA GLY A 490 34.60 11.34 -12.95
C GLY A 490 35.89 11.59 -13.76
N PRO A 491 35.88 11.26 -15.06
CA PRO A 491 37.05 11.42 -15.91
C PRO A 491 37.41 12.89 -16.13
N GLU A 492 36.42 13.79 -16.17
CA GLU A 492 36.58 15.23 -16.46
C GLU A 492 36.56 16.13 -15.21
N ASP A 493 36.04 15.65 -14.07
CA ASP A 493 35.89 16.43 -12.83
C ASP A 493 37.22 16.70 -12.09
N GLY A 494 38.18 15.78 -12.24
CA GLY A 494 39.57 15.97 -11.85
C GLY A 494 39.83 16.33 -10.37
N LEU A 495 40.90 17.11 -10.14
CA LEU A 495 41.38 17.50 -8.81
C LEU A 495 40.62 18.70 -8.21
N ASP A 496 39.96 19.51 -9.05
CA ASP A 496 39.20 20.69 -8.61
C ASP A 496 37.96 20.29 -7.82
N ALA A 497 37.26 19.24 -8.24
CA ALA A 497 36.14 18.65 -7.49
C ALA A 497 36.57 18.18 -6.09
N LEU A 498 37.71 17.48 -6.00
CA LEU A 498 38.27 17.04 -4.72
C LEU A 498 38.63 18.23 -3.82
N LEU A 499 39.24 19.28 -4.38
CA LEU A 499 39.57 20.48 -3.62
C LEU A 499 38.31 21.16 -3.08
N GLN A 500 37.24 21.25 -3.87
CA GLN A 500 35.95 21.81 -3.44
C GLN A 500 35.38 21.02 -2.25
N GLU A 501 35.36 19.68 -2.32
CA GLU A 501 34.93 18.84 -1.19
C GLU A 501 35.73 19.10 0.07
N MET A 502 37.05 19.18 -0.05
CA MET A 502 37.92 19.39 1.10
C MET A 502 37.70 20.77 1.74
N THR A 503 37.48 21.80 0.92
CA THR A 503 37.21 23.16 1.42
C THR A 503 35.84 23.32 2.07
N SER A 504 34.88 22.47 1.73
CA SER A 504 33.52 22.44 2.31
C SER A 504 33.47 21.64 3.62
N LEU A 505 34.20 22.12 4.61
CA LEU A 505 34.45 21.43 5.88
C LEU A 505 33.18 21.17 6.71
N ASP A 506 32.19 22.04 6.59
CA ASP A 506 30.91 21.95 7.33
C ASP A 506 29.93 20.97 6.68
N ASP A 507 30.21 20.48 5.48
CA ASP A 507 29.40 19.44 4.85
C ASP A 507 29.52 18.12 5.63
N HIS A 508 28.40 17.42 5.81
CA HIS A 508 28.28 16.18 6.57
C HIS A 508 28.24 14.93 5.68
N GLU A 509 28.22 15.08 4.35
CA GLU A 509 28.26 13.93 3.45
C GLU A 509 29.61 13.19 3.55
N THR A 510 29.54 11.87 3.77
CA THR A 510 30.72 11.00 3.90
C THR A 510 30.99 10.14 2.67
N GLN A 511 30.02 10.03 1.76
CA GLN A 511 30.19 9.34 0.48
C GLN A 511 29.59 10.18 -0.65
N VAL A 512 30.46 10.68 -1.52
CA VAL A 512 30.11 11.59 -2.63
C VAL A 512 30.73 11.14 -3.95
N ALA A 513 30.09 11.52 -5.05
CA ALA A 513 30.62 11.29 -6.39
C ALA A 513 30.44 12.55 -7.24
N TRP A 514 31.38 12.79 -8.15
CA TRP A 514 31.33 13.89 -9.11
C TRP A 514 31.25 13.36 -10.53
N ARG A 515 30.28 13.83 -11.32
CA ARG A 515 30.15 13.50 -12.74
C ARG A 515 29.77 14.76 -13.51
N ASP A 516 30.54 15.08 -14.54
CA ASP A 516 30.27 16.18 -15.49
C ASP A 516 30.00 17.54 -14.80
N GLY A 517 30.78 17.84 -13.76
CA GLY A 517 30.68 19.05 -12.95
C GLY A 517 29.55 19.02 -11.91
N MET A 518 28.81 17.92 -11.80
CA MET A 518 27.71 17.77 -10.85
C MET A 518 28.11 16.88 -9.68
N ARG A 519 27.70 17.32 -8.48
CA ARG A 519 27.96 16.63 -7.22
C ARG A 519 26.77 15.76 -6.81
N TYR A 520 27.06 14.53 -6.44
CA TYR A 520 26.08 13.55 -5.98
C TYR A 520 26.44 13.02 -4.59
N ALA A 521 25.43 12.87 -3.75
CA ALA A 521 25.55 12.24 -2.44
C ALA A 521 24.88 10.86 -2.46
N ALA A 522 25.52 9.88 -1.82
CA ALA A 522 25.05 8.50 -1.81
C ALA A 522 23.95 8.29 -0.76
N ARG A 523 22.89 7.58 -1.13
CA ARG A 523 21.77 7.21 -0.26
C ARG A 523 21.47 5.73 -0.41
N LEU A 524 21.17 5.08 0.71
CA LEU A 524 20.67 3.71 0.68
C LEU A 524 19.14 3.78 0.65
N GLU A 525 18.53 3.38 -0.46
CA GLU A 525 17.09 3.38 -0.66
C GLU A 525 16.58 1.97 -0.92
N TYR A 526 15.27 1.76 -0.73
CA TYR A 526 14.64 0.48 -1.06
C TYR A 526 14.56 0.33 -2.58
N SER A 527 15.03 -0.82 -3.09
CA SER A 527 14.91 -1.11 -4.52
C SER A 527 13.50 -1.61 -4.84
N HIS A 528 12.85 -0.92 -5.78
CA HIS A 528 11.51 -1.24 -6.29
C HIS A 528 11.54 -1.69 -7.75
N LYS A 529 12.68 -2.20 -8.25
CA LYS A 529 12.81 -2.60 -9.65
C LYS A 529 11.89 -3.78 -9.98
N VAL A 530 10.74 -3.46 -10.56
CA VAL A 530 9.85 -4.40 -11.23
C VAL A 530 10.46 -4.73 -12.59
N SER A 531 10.61 -6.02 -12.90
CA SER A 531 11.12 -6.43 -14.21
C SER A 531 10.16 -6.01 -15.32
N THR A 532 10.62 -5.10 -16.17
CA THR A 532 9.94 -4.72 -17.42
C THR A 532 10.31 -5.62 -18.59
N SER A 533 11.22 -6.59 -18.37
CA SER A 533 11.61 -7.53 -19.41
C SER A 533 10.50 -8.55 -19.66
N VAL A 534 10.14 -8.74 -20.94
CA VAL A 534 9.15 -9.72 -21.37
C VAL A 534 9.80 -11.11 -21.35
N PRO A 535 9.27 -12.07 -20.59
CA PRO A 535 9.77 -13.43 -20.58
C PRO A 535 9.63 -14.11 -21.95
N ALA A 536 10.49 -15.09 -22.24
CA ALA A 536 10.34 -15.91 -23.43
C ALA A 536 9.15 -16.88 -23.27
N GLY A 537 8.35 -17.04 -24.33
CA GLY A 537 7.20 -17.95 -24.33
C GLY A 537 5.90 -17.32 -23.84
N LEU A 538 5.08 -18.06 -23.09
CA LEU A 538 3.79 -17.59 -22.59
C LEU A 538 3.99 -16.65 -21.39
N TRP A 539 3.40 -15.46 -21.46
CA TRP A 539 3.48 -14.47 -20.41
C TRP A 539 2.15 -13.76 -20.22
N GLN A 540 1.98 -13.15 -19.06
CA GLN A 540 0.85 -12.29 -18.76
C GLN A 540 1.34 -11.01 -18.08
N LEU A 541 0.78 -9.88 -18.49
CA LEU A 541 0.98 -8.61 -17.79
C LEU A 541 0.08 -8.57 -16.54
N GLU A 542 0.69 -8.36 -15.38
CA GLU A 542 0.00 -8.32 -14.08
C GLU A 542 0.47 -7.13 -13.26
N ALA A 543 -0.47 -6.44 -12.60
CA ALA A 543 -0.12 -5.47 -11.56
C ALA A 543 0.29 -6.24 -10.30
N GLN A 544 1.57 -6.16 -9.92
CA GLN A 544 2.07 -6.82 -8.71
C GLN A 544 1.45 -6.20 -7.44
N ARG A 545 0.99 -4.95 -7.54
CA ARG A 545 0.28 -4.20 -6.51
C ARG A 545 -0.97 -3.53 -7.12
N PRO A 546 -2.19 -3.98 -6.79
CA PRO A 546 -3.41 -3.28 -7.17
C PRO A 546 -3.37 -1.81 -6.69
N GLY A 547 -3.71 -0.87 -7.57
CA GLY A 547 -3.65 0.57 -7.27
C GLY A 547 -2.32 1.26 -7.55
N ASP A 548 -1.29 0.52 -7.98
CA ASP A 548 -0.01 1.07 -8.38
C ASP A 548 0.34 0.63 -9.81
N LEU A 549 0.14 1.55 -10.77
CA LEU A 549 0.50 1.34 -12.17
C LEU A 549 2.00 1.10 -12.38
N GLY A 550 2.86 1.60 -11.49
CA GLY A 550 4.30 1.34 -11.51
C GLY A 550 4.67 -0.10 -11.16
N SER A 551 3.70 -0.88 -10.65
CA SER A 551 3.88 -2.29 -10.32
C SER A 551 3.59 -3.27 -11.46
N LEU A 552 3.23 -2.78 -12.65
CA LEU A 552 2.95 -3.64 -13.80
C LEU A 552 4.21 -4.41 -14.22
N ALA A 553 4.09 -5.73 -14.26
CA ALA A 553 5.18 -6.64 -14.59
C ALA A 553 4.73 -7.73 -15.57
N TYR A 554 5.62 -8.15 -16.46
CA TYR A 554 5.43 -9.36 -17.24
C TYR A 554 5.77 -10.58 -16.39
N VAL A 555 4.81 -11.48 -16.23
CA VAL A 555 4.95 -12.72 -15.45
C VAL A 555 4.93 -13.91 -16.39
N GLN A 556 5.90 -14.81 -16.27
CA GLN A 556 5.92 -16.07 -17.02
C GLN A 556 4.71 -16.92 -16.63
N GLN A 557 4.00 -17.43 -17.63
CA GLN A 557 2.87 -18.33 -17.43
C GLN A 557 3.18 -19.74 -17.95
N HIS A 558 2.41 -20.71 -17.47
CA HIS A 558 2.46 -22.09 -17.97
C HIS A 558 1.35 -22.31 -19.01
N THR A 559 1.62 -23.17 -19.98
CA THR A 559 0.66 -23.54 -21.01
C THR A 559 -0.63 -24.08 -20.39
N VAL A 560 -1.77 -23.56 -20.85
CA VAL A 560 -3.10 -24.03 -20.46
C VAL A 560 -3.51 -25.14 -21.41
N GLU A 561 -4.02 -26.27 -20.89
CA GLU A 561 -4.57 -27.34 -21.74
C GLU A 561 -5.82 -26.85 -22.49
N LEU A 562 -5.88 -27.11 -23.79
CA LEU A 562 -7.01 -26.71 -24.62
C LEU A 562 -8.20 -27.66 -24.42
N GLY A 563 -9.32 -27.13 -23.93
CA GLY A 563 -10.56 -27.90 -23.81
C GLY A 563 -11.17 -28.21 -25.18
N ARG A 564 -12.04 -29.23 -25.21
CA ARG A 564 -12.64 -29.73 -26.47
C ARG A 564 -13.46 -28.67 -27.23
N SER A 565 -14.00 -27.67 -26.54
CA SER A 565 -14.80 -26.57 -27.11
C SER A 565 -14.07 -25.22 -27.11
N ASP A 566 -12.78 -25.24 -26.82
CA ASP A 566 -12.00 -24.03 -26.63
C ASP A 566 -11.20 -23.69 -27.88
N VAL A 567 -10.92 -22.40 -28.01
CA VAL A 567 -10.18 -21.78 -29.09
C VAL A 567 -9.01 -21.07 -28.44
N GLN A 568 -7.80 -21.38 -28.90
CA GLN A 568 -6.60 -20.66 -28.49
C GLN A 568 -6.33 -19.53 -29.48
N ILE A 569 -6.18 -18.32 -28.96
CA ILE A 569 -6.04 -17.07 -29.72
C ILE A 569 -4.69 -16.45 -29.39
N SER A 570 -3.85 -16.24 -30.42
CA SER A 570 -2.70 -15.32 -30.34
C SER A 570 -3.23 -13.90 -30.27
N VAL A 571 -3.02 -13.22 -29.15
CA VAL A 571 -3.61 -11.91 -28.89
C VAL A 571 -2.78 -10.84 -29.60
N GLU A 572 -3.45 -10.04 -30.44
CA GLU A 572 -2.84 -8.92 -31.17
C GLU A 572 -3.28 -7.57 -30.59
N ALA A 573 -4.51 -7.49 -30.06
CA ALA A 573 -5.04 -6.29 -29.44
C ALA A 573 -6.00 -6.62 -28.29
N VAL A 574 -6.12 -5.68 -27.36
CA VAL A 574 -6.90 -5.82 -26.13
C VAL A 574 -7.71 -4.54 -25.91
N GLY A 575 -8.99 -4.69 -25.55
CA GLY A 575 -9.85 -3.56 -25.24
C GLY A 575 -9.64 -3.06 -23.81
N LEU A 576 -9.42 -1.76 -23.66
CA LEU A 576 -9.31 -1.07 -22.38
C LEU A 576 -10.60 -0.26 -22.12
N LYS A 577 -11.20 -0.44 -20.95
CA LYS A 577 -12.40 0.29 -20.53
C LYS A 577 -12.12 1.16 -19.31
N GLY A 578 -13.02 2.11 -19.03
CA GLY A 578 -12.93 2.98 -17.85
C GLY A 578 -12.86 2.21 -16.53
N SER A 579 -13.55 1.07 -16.43
CA SER A 579 -13.48 0.18 -15.27
C SER A 579 -12.08 -0.41 -15.06
N ASP A 580 -11.35 -0.72 -16.15
CA ASP A 580 -9.99 -1.25 -16.06
C ASP A 580 -9.01 -0.21 -15.49
N LEU A 581 -9.24 1.08 -15.81
CA LEU A 581 -8.47 2.19 -15.25
C LEU A 581 -8.79 2.43 -13.77
N LEU A 582 -10.06 2.40 -13.38
CA LEU A 582 -10.46 2.58 -11.97
C LEU A 582 -9.93 1.44 -11.09
N TRP A 583 -9.93 0.21 -11.61
CA TRP A 583 -9.26 -0.91 -10.97
C TRP A 583 -7.75 -0.69 -10.84
N ALA A 584 -7.08 -0.28 -11.92
CA ALA A 584 -5.63 -0.11 -11.93
C ALA A 584 -5.16 1.01 -11.00
N LEU A 585 -6.00 2.03 -10.79
CA LEU A 585 -5.81 3.10 -9.81
C LEU A 585 -6.25 2.73 -8.39
N GLY A 586 -6.76 1.51 -8.17
CA GLY A 586 -7.17 1.02 -6.85
C GLY A 586 -8.43 1.69 -6.31
N VAL A 587 -9.19 2.35 -7.20
CA VAL A 587 -10.45 3.04 -6.91
C VAL A 587 -11.61 2.04 -6.86
N ASP A 588 -11.52 0.96 -7.63
CA ASP A 588 -12.52 -0.10 -7.69
C ASP A 588 -12.00 -1.35 -6.96
N GLY A 589 -12.62 -1.73 -5.84
CA GLY A 589 -12.19 -2.85 -4.98
C GLY A 589 -12.42 -4.24 -5.59
N ASN A 590 -13.02 -4.29 -6.79
CA ASN A 590 -13.35 -5.52 -7.48
C ASN A 590 -12.08 -6.21 -7.99
N THR A 591 -11.63 -7.29 -7.34
CA THR A 591 -10.49 -8.10 -7.80
C THR A 591 -10.80 -8.98 -9.03
N GLY A 592 -11.97 -8.78 -9.64
CA GLY A 592 -12.47 -9.57 -10.76
C GLY A 592 -11.90 -9.12 -12.11
N MET A 593 -10.94 -9.91 -12.61
CA MET A 593 -10.54 -10.05 -14.01
C MET A 593 -10.34 -8.76 -14.83
N LEU A 594 -9.08 -8.41 -15.02
CA LEU A 594 -8.64 -7.42 -16.00
C LEU A 594 -9.07 -7.75 -17.43
N LEU A 595 -9.32 -6.71 -18.24
CA LEU A 595 -9.32 -6.76 -19.71
C LEU A 595 -10.12 -7.95 -20.27
N HIS A 596 -11.42 -7.73 -20.40
CA HIS A 596 -12.38 -8.79 -20.69
C HIS A 596 -12.60 -9.06 -22.18
N GLU A 597 -11.83 -8.43 -23.05
CA GLU A 597 -12.01 -8.53 -24.48
C GLU A 597 -10.66 -8.43 -25.20
N CYS A 598 -10.52 -9.23 -26.25
CA CYS A 598 -9.33 -9.23 -27.09
C CYS A 598 -9.71 -9.49 -28.55
N ALA A 599 -8.77 -9.17 -29.43
CA ALA A 599 -8.79 -9.58 -30.83
C ALA A 599 -7.44 -10.18 -31.22
N GLY A 600 -7.47 -11.15 -32.12
CA GLY A 600 -6.28 -11.89 -32.48
C GLY A 600 -6.54 -12.98 -33.50
N ILE A 601 -5.59 -13.91 -33.60
CA ILE A 601 -5.58 -14.98 -34.60
C ILE A 601 -5.75 -16.33 -33.89
N VAL A 602 -6.66 -17.17 -34.37
CA VAL A 602 -6.80 -18.53 -33.86
C VAL A 602 -5.56 -19.35 -34.19
N VAL A 603 -4.90 -19.92 -33.17
CA VAL A 603 -3.70 -20.76 -33.34
C VAL A 603 -3.98 -22.24 -33.09
N GLU A 604 -4.99 -22.56 -32.28
CA GLU A 604 -5.39 -23.93 -31.99
C GLU A 604 -6.91 -23.99 -31.69
N VAL A 605 -7.55 -25.11 -32.01
CA VAL A 605 -8.99 -25.33 -31.75
C VAL A 605 -9.21 -26.73 -31.17
N GLY A 606 -10.11 -26.83 -30.20
CA GLY A 606 -10.53 -28.11 -29.64
C GLY A 606 -11.41 -28.93 -30.62
N ASP A 607 -11.45 -30.25 -30.42
CA ASP A 607 -12.09 -31.22 -31.32
C ASP A 607 -13.57 -30.95 -31.66
N THR A 608 -14.29 -30.16 -30.86
CA THR A 608 -15.73 -29.88 -31.04
C THR A 608 -16.01 -28.50 -31.62
N VAL A 609 -14.98 -27.70 -31.88
CA VAL A 609 -15.08 -26.38 -32.51
C VAL A 609 -15.43 -26.52 -34.00
N GLY A 610 -16.38 -25.73 -34.49
CA GLY A 610 -16.83 -25.76 -35.88
C GLY A 610 -17.19 -24.40 -36.51
N ARG A 611 -17.20 -23.32 -35.74
CA ARG A 611 -17.54 -21.95 -36.17
C ARG A 611 -16.32 -21.11 -36.54
N VAL A 612 -15.15 -21.45 -36.03
CA VAL A 612 -13.86 -20.81 -36.31
C VAL A 612 -12.80 -21.87 -36.59
N ALA A 613 -11.76 -21.52 -37.33
CA ALA A 613 -10.65 -22.39 -37.66
C ALA A 613 -9.30 -21.71 -37.39
N VAL A 614 -8.23 -22.51 -37.28
CA VAL A 614 -6.86 -22.01 -37.18
C VAL A 614 -6.56 -21.06 -38.34
N GLY A 615 -6.01 -19.89 -38.02
CA GLY A 615 -5.75 -18.79 -38.94
C GLY A 615 -6.88 -17.76 -39.07
N ASP A 616 -8.07 -18.02 -38.53
CA ASP A 616 -9.16 -17.04 -38.53
C ASP A 616 -8.81 -15.84 -37.64
N HIS A 617 -9.11 -14.64 -38.13
CA HIS A 617 -9.10 -13.42 -37.32
C HIS A 617 -10.38 -13.40 -36.50
N VAL A 618 -10.24 -13.25 -35.18
CA VAL A 618 -11.35 -13.29 -34.24
C VAL A 618 -11.29 -12.15 -33.24
N MET A 619 -12.47 -11.81 -32.69
CA MET A 619 -12.63 -11.04 -31.46
C MET A 619 -13.39 -11.89 -30.44
N ALA A 620 -13.07 -11.73 -29.16
CA ALA A 620 -13.58 -12.62 -28.13
C ALA A 620 -13.82 -11.92 -26.78
N LEU A 621 -14.87 -12.38 -26.08
CA LEU A 621 -15.09 -12.09 -24.67
C LEU A 621 -14.32 -13.10 -23.82
N CYS A 622 -13.37 -12.61 -23.03
CA CYS A 622 -12.45 -13.42 -22.26
C CYS A 622 -12.26 -12.87 -20.84
N GLY A 623 -11.41 -13.52 -20.04
CA GLY A 623 -11.03 -13.02 -18.72
C GLY A 623 -9.52 -13.00 -18.62
N LYS A 624 -8.95 -11.84 -18.23
CA LYS A 624 -7.50 -11.58 -18.19
C LYS A 624 -6.84 -11.56 -19.57
N ALA A 625 -7.32 -10.71 -20.49
CA ALA A 625 -6.69 -10.48 -21.79
C ALA A 625 -5.32 -9.77 -21.72
N THR A 626 -4.57 -9.93 -20.64
CA THR A 626 -3.23 -9.37 -20.49
C THR A 626 -2.12 -10.35 -20.91
N SER A 627 -2.50 -11.49 -21.48
CA SER A 627 -1.58 -12.52 -21.97
C SER A 627 -1.34 -12.40 -23.47
N ASN A 628 -0.17 -12.82 -23.95
CA ASN A 628 0.10 -12.95 -25.39
C ASN A 628 -0.72 -14.07 -26.06
N THR A 629 -1.33 -14.95 -25.29
CA THR A 629 -2.21 -16.00 -25.80
C THR A 629 -3.36 -16.26 -24.84
N MET A 630 -4.55 -16.47 -25.38
CA MET A 630 -5.79 -16.66 -24.62
C MET A 630 -6.50 -17.93 -25.04
N VAL A 631 -6.98 -18.69 -24.06
CA VAL A 631 -7.88 -19.83 -24.29
C VAL A 631 -9.31 -19.38 -23.95
N VAL A 632 -10.20 -19.44 -24.94
CA VAL A 632 -11.58 -18.94 -24.83
C VAL A 632 -12.54 -19.96 -25.43
N CYS A 633 -13.69 -20.16 -24.79
CA CYS A 633 -14.73 -21.02 -25.37
C CYS A 633 -15.20 -20.47 -26.73
N GLU A 634 -15.42 -21.35 -27.71
CA GLU A 634 -15.94 -20.99 -29.03
C GLU A 634 -17.21 -20.12 -28.96
N SER A 635 -18.07 -20.37 -27.98
CA SER A 635 -19.32 -19.61 -27.78
C SER A 635 -19.12 -18.12 -27.49
N ARG A 636 -17.91 -17.71 -27.10
CA ARG A 636 -17.53 -16.33 -26.78
C ARG A 636 -16.61 -15.70 -27.82
N THR A 637 -16.42 -16.38 -28.95
CA THR A 637 -15.49 -15.98 -30.02
C THR A 637 -16.26 -15.80 -31.31
N VAL A 638 -15.99 -14.72 -32.04
CA VAL A 638 -16.59 -14.43 -33.35
C VAL A 638 -15.53 -13.99 -34.33
N ARG A 639 -15.73 -14.30 -35.62
CA ARG A 639 -14.82 -13.84 -36.68
C ARG A 639 -14.90 -12.34 -36.84
N THR A 640 -13.75 -11.71 -36.99
CA THR A 640 -13.65 -10.28 -37.25
C THR A 640 -14.06 -9.99 -38.69
N PRO A 641 -14.82 -8.92 -38.97
CA PRO A 641 -15.06 -8.49 -40.34
C PRO A 641 -13.75 -8.15 -41.05
N ALA A 642 -13.63 -8.50 -42.34
CA ALA A 642 -12.36 -8.40 -43.08
C ALA A 642 -11.77 -6.98 -43.20
N HIS A 643 -12.56 -5.93 -42.93
CA HIS A 643 -12.16 -4.53 -43.02
C HIS A 643 -11.87 -3.89 -41.66
N VAL A 644 -11.97 -4.66 -40.57
CA VAL A 644 -11.77 -4.17 -39.20
C VAL A 644 -10.39 -4.62 -38.71
N THR A 645 -9.60 -3.67 -38.23
CA THR A 645 -8.28 -3.94 -37.64
C THR A 645 -8.40 -4.67 -36.30
N PHE A 646 -7.31 -5.24 -35.77
CA PHE A 646 -7.37 -5.91 -34.46
C PHE A 646 -7.70 -4.91 -33.34
N GLU A 647 -7.18 -3.69 -33.43
CA GLU A 647 -7.42 -2.62 -32.47
C GLU A 647 -8.88 -2.17 -32.47
N GLU A 648 -9.48 -1.98 -33.65
CA GLU A 648 -10.91 -1.69 -33.77
C GLU A 648 -11.76 -2.86 -33.26
N ALA A 649 -11.38 -4.09 -33.60
CA ALA A 649 -12.09 -5.29 -33.21
C ALA A 649 -12.08 -5.52 -31.69
N ALA A 650 -10.97 -5.23 -31.02
CA ALA A 650 -10.83 -5.40 -29.58
C ALA A 650 -11.74 -4.45 -28.78
N ALA A 651 -12.22 -3.35 -29.38
CA ALA A 651 -13.09 -2.37 -28.73
C ALA A 651 -14.60 -2.66 -28.87
N LEU A 652 -14.98 -3.70 -29.62
CA LEU A 652 -16.37 -4.00 -29.97
C LEU A 652 -17.10 -4.93 -28.98
N PRO A 653 -16.52 -6.06 -28.52
CA PRO A 653 -17.30 -7.14 -27.88
C PRO A 653 -18.17 -6.67 -26.71
N ILE A 654 -17.60 -5.98 -25.73
CA ILE A 654 -18.33 -5.55 -24.54
C ILE A 654 -19.24 -4.38 -24.85
N ALA A 655 -18.75 -3.38 -25.59
CA ALA A 655 -19.54 -2.21 -25.95
C ALA A 655 -20.81 -2.60 -26.73
N CYS A 656 -20.67 -3.48 -27.73
CA CYS A 656 -21.80 -3.95 -28.54
C CYS A 656 -22.74 -4.86 -27.75
N VAL A 657 -22.24 -5.79 -26.94
CA VAL A 657 -23.09 -6.68 -26.13
C VAL A 657 -23.86 -5.88 -25.08
N SER A 658 -23.20 -4.96 -24.37
CA SER A 658 -23.86 -4.08 -23.39
C SER A 658 -24.90 -3.19 -24.06
N ALA A 659 -24.58 -2.56 -25.19
CA ALA A 659 -25.55 -1.74 -25.92
C ALA A 659 -26.75 -2.55 -26.41
N SER A 660 -26.52 -3.75 -26.95
CA SER A 660 -27.58 -4.63 -27.44
C SER A 660 -28.51 -5.08 -26.32
N HIS A 661 -27.93 -5.55 -25.21
CA HIS A 661 -28.70 -5.98 -24.04
C HIS A 661 -29.55 -4.82 -23.47
N CYS A 662 -28.94 -3.65 -23.28
CA CYS A 662 -29.66 -2.48 -22.77
C CYS A 662 -30.76 -2.01 -23.72
N LEU A 663 -30.44 -1.78 -25.01
CA LEU A 663 -31.38 -1.16 -25.94
C LEU A 663 -32.49 -2.11 -26.38
N PHE A 664 -32.16 -3.37 -26.70
CA PHE A 664 -33.11 -4.28 -27.33
C PHE A 664 -33.77 -5.24 -26.34
N GLU A 665 -33.04 -5.75 -25.35
CA GLU A 665 -33.60 -6.71 -24.39
C GLU A 665 -34.26 -6.03 -23.20
N LEU A 666 -33.60 -5.04 -22.59
CA LEU A 666 -34.13 -4.33 -21.42
C LEU A 666 -35.09 -3.20 -21.81
N CYS A 667 -34.70 -2.31 -22.73
CA CYS A 667 -35.52 -1.17 -23.12
C CYS A 667 -36.53 -1.48 -24.23
N GLY A 668 -36.38 -2.61 -24.95
CA GLY A 668 -37.30 -3.00 -26.01
C GLY A 668 -37.43 -1.98 -27.15
N VAL A 669 -36.33 -1.26 -27.47
CA VAL A 669 -36.32 -0.22 -28.50
C VAL A 669 -36.73 -0.82 -29.85
N LYS A 670 -37.80 -0.29 -30.45
CA LYS A 670 -38.29 -0.69 -31.78
C LYS A 670 -37.95 0.36 -32.81
N GLU A 671 -37.78 -0.10 -34.05
CA GLU A 671 -37.60 0.78 -35.20
C GLU A 671 -38.79 1.74 -35.31
N CYS A 672 -38.53 3.05 -35.21
CA CYS A 672 -39.54 4.06 -35.49
C CYS A 672 -39.76 4.07 -37.01
N GLY A 673 -41.01 3.91 -37.47
CA GLY A 673 -41.39 3.57 -38.84
C GLY A 673 -41.09 4.60 -39.96
N THR A 674 -39.91 5.20 -39.99
CA THR A 674 -39.45 6.09 -41.07
C THR A 674 -37.99 5.84 -41.38
N LYS A 675 -37.76 5.24 -42.57
CA LYS A 675 -36.50 5.09 -43.32
C LYS A 675 -35.27 5.75 -42.68
N CYS A 676 -34.46 4.98 -41.98
CA CYS A 676 -33.06 5.30 -41.75
C CYS A 676 -32.24 4.07 -42.15
N ARG A 677 -32.01 3.89 -43.47
CA ARG A 677 -31.46 2.65 -44.01
C ARG A 677 -29.93 2.63 -44.17
N ASP A 678 -29.20 3.67 -43.78
CA ASP A 678 -27.79 3.79 -44.19
C ASP A 678 -26.75 4.10 -43.10
N THR A 679 -27.03 4.03 -41.79
CA THR A 679 -25.99 4.35 -40.78
C THR A 679 -26.05 3.60 -39.43
N CYS A 680 -26.61 2.39 -39.37
CA CYS A 680 -26.49 1.55 -38.16
C CYS A 680 -25.44 0.45 -38.38
N VAL A 681 -24.17 0.81 -38.13
CA VAL A 681 -23.03 -0.13 -38.11
C VAL A 681 -23.23 -1.26 -37.06
N CYS A 682 -24.07 -1.02 -36.05
CA CYS A 682 -24.34 -2.03 -35.00
C CYS A 682 -25.09 -3.27 -35.48
N ALA A 683 -25.77 -3.25 -36.63
CA ALA A 683 -26.54 -4.41 -37.11
C ALA A 683 -25.72 -5.41 -37.94
N CYS A 684 -24.49 -5.08 -38.32
CA CYS A 684 -23.62 -5.97 -39.11
C CYS A 684 -22.63 -6.79 -38.26
N ILE A 685 -22.65 -6.63 -36.93
CA ILE A 685 -21.79 -7.37 -36.00
C ILE A 685 -22.55 -8.53 -35.29
N LEU A 686 -23.88 -8.56 -35.40
CA LEU A 686 -24.72 -9.71 -35.05
C LEU A 686 -24.81 -10.66 -36.23
#